data_AF-Q54M62-F1
#
_entry.id   AF-Q54M62-F1
#
_cell.length_a   1.000
_cell.length_b   1.000
_cell.length_c   1.000
_cell.angle_alpha   90.00
_cell.angle_beta   90.00
_cell.angle_gamma   90.00
#
_symmetry.space_group_name_H-M   'P 1'
#
loop_
_entity.id
_entity.type
_entity.pdbx_description
1 polymer ?
#
loop_
_entity_poly.entity_id
_entity_poly.type
_entity_poly.pdbx_seq_one_letter_code
_entity_poly.pdbx_strand_id
1 'polypeptide(L)'
;MISNNNQDLNYLQDKASFQNYYQSNNKVALFQSKLGRLNQSPQKTNHIENNNNNINININNNSNNKNTNITNNASSSNNKYFQHQDEFNLNVDIKCLKHNQLDLTSVCEDCLSGVCPICIDENHAGHKISEINKMNGQYIVESFKANQLPNIMAYRESDKVVSNAVDHCFGLVESRHQENLIKIHQKFKQLHQVLLDLESNVSMILESNHADNEELYTKIKNQLQQDSDLIDAVISRHNHCLENYDIFDMYDQQKEKQLLSIIKDTEICNQLVEKKKSNRFQPFSDNTIHFDQDLEDVFTESIGNFYNIESKEFKDKDNQYLLINKLAKCGNFNYYVTHGEPIPSDISSLGLSNKIKFNELRIPETIKEIHFLNGFNHQFESHVLPKGIQKLFFYDIAQPLKTNSIPSTVKEVHFCSGFSHTIAPNVIPSTVSKVVLYDIKQPLQPGSIANGVTELHLNNGFNQFILPNIIPDSIEKLYLYEIKQPLLSGCIPSTLRELYLRSGFNHPITPSIIPHSLKLLYIGDVKQQLNQGSIPFGIKEIHFGNGFDQPITSDIIPSSVESLFFYNIKYPLSPYSIPNTVKELQLGNGFSHIIHPKTIPSNVSRLIIYSFKPPITKGSVPSTVKEMYLFKGVNNQIQPGIIPDSIKILNI
;
A
#
# COMPACT_ATOMS: atom_id res chain seq x y z
N MET A 1 -44.25 30.05 21.52
CA MET A 1 -43.54 30.01 22.82
C MET A 1 -42.93 28.64 22.99
N ILE A 2 -41.62 28.58 23.24
CA ILE A 2 -40.89 27.70 24.19
C ILE A 2 -41.27 26.21 24.17
N SER A 3 -40.40 25.22 24.14
CA SER A 3 -38.96 25.01 23.88
C SER A 3 -38.76 23.51 24.16
N ASN A 4 -37.72 22.92 23.57
CA ASN A 4 -36.94 21.80 24.10
C ASN A 4 -37.61 20.43 24.36
N ASN A 5 -37.13 19.42 23.64
CA ASN A 5 -36.29 18.33 24.19
C ASN A 5 -35.64 17.61 22.99
N ASN A 6 -34.31 17.68 22.81
CA ASN A 6 -33.29 16.80 23.43
C ASN A 6 -33.69 15.32 23.36
N GLN A 7 -32.89 14.36 22.92
CA GLN A 7 -31.49 14.26 22.50
C GLN A 7 -31.34 12.82 21.94
N ASP A 8 -30.12 12.46 21.53
CA ASP A 8 -29.59 11.11 21.26
C ASP A 8 -29.31 10.86 19.77
N LEU A 9 -28.19 11.36 19.21
CA LEU A 9 -26.78 10.97 19.45
C LEU A 9 -26.55 9.46 19.35
N ASN A 10 -26.08 9.01 18.18
CA ASN A 10 -24.87 8.17 17.99
C ASN A 10 -24.94 7.40 16.67
N TYR A 11 -24.66 8.05 15.53
CA TYR A 11 -24.19 7.33 14.34
C TYR A 11 -23.50 8.25 13.30
N LEU A 12 -22.53 9.06 13.74
CA LEU A 12 -21.71 9.87 12.83
C LEU A 12 -20.26 9.91 13.32
N GLN A 13 -19.51 8.83 13.10
CA GLN A 13 -18.05 8.85 13.25
C GLN A 13 -17.24 8.52 11.98
N ASP A 14 -17.87 8.28 10.83
CA ASP A 14 -17.14 8.10 9.55
C ASP A 14 -17.48 9.14 8.45
N LYS A 15 -18.11 10.27 8.80
CA LYS A 15 -18.32 11.38 7.83
C LYS A 15 -17.20 12.43 7.79
N ALA A 16 -16.35 12.51 8.82
CA ALA A 16 -15.35 13.57 8.92
C ALA A 16 -14.24 13.45 7.86
N SER A 17 -13.81 12.23 7.52
CA SER A 17 -12.81 12.00 6.46
C SER A 17 -13.40 12.23 5.06
N PHE A 18 -14.68 11.92 4.84
CA PHE A 18 -15.33 12.09 3.54
C PHE A 18 -15.75 13.54 3.23
N GLN A 19 -16.15 14.32 4.25
CA GLN A 19 -16.46 15.75 4.05
C GLN A 19 -15.21 16.61 3.88
N ASN A 20 -14.12 16.32 4.59
CA ASN A 20 -12.87 17.05 4.41
C ASN A 20 -12.27 16.84 3.01
N TYR A 21 -12.41 15.64 2.42
CA TYR A 21 -11.94 15.38 1.05
C TYR A 21 -12.73 16.16 -0.02
N TYR A 22 -14.03 16.36 0.16
CA TYR A 22 -14.84 17.15 -0.79
C TYR A 22 -14.67 18.66 -0.60
N GLN A 23 -14.52 19.14 0.64
CA GLN A 23 -14.29 20.55 0.90
C GLN A 23 -12.89 20.99 0.45
N SER A 24 -11.86 20.17 0.65
CA SER A 24 -10.51 20.49 0.15
C SER A 24 -10.47 20.50 -1.38
N ASN A 25 -11.08 19.53 -2.06
CA ASN A 25 -11.11 19.52 -3.53
C ASN A 25 -11.89 20.70 -4.13
N ASN A 26 -13.00 21.13 -3.53
CA ASN A 26 -13.72 22.32 -4.00
C ASN A 26 -12.92 23.61 -3.75
N LYS A 27 -12.20 23.72 -2.62
CA LYS A 27 -11.30 24.85 -2.35
C LYS A 27 -10.09 24.86 -3.30
N VAL A 28 -9.51 23.70 -3.62
CA VAL A 28 -8.41 23.56 -4.59
C VAL A 28 -8.89 23.88 -6.01
N ALA A 29 -10.09 23.45 -6.41
CA ALA A 29 -10.68 23.82 -7.70
C ALA A 29 -10.90 25.34 -7.80
N LEU A 30 -11.34 25.98 -6.70
CA LEU A 30 -11.45 27.43 -6.61
C LEU A 30 -10.08 28.11 -6.74
N PHE A 31 -9.04 27.57 -6.10
CA PHE A 31 -7.65 28.04 -6.20
C PHE A 31 -7.08 27.89 -7.61
N GLN A 32 -7.29 26.75 -8.29
CA GLN A 32 -6.90 26.55 -9.70
C GLN A 32 -7.65 27.51 -10.63
N SER A 33 -8.93 27.79 -10.36
CA SER A 33 -9.69 28.77 -11.14
C SER A 33 -9.19 30.21 -10.94
N LYS A 34 -8.69 30.55 -9.75
CA LYS A 34 -8.08 31.85 -9.45
C LYS A 34 -6.66 31.96 -10.06
N LEU A 35 -5.84 30.91 -9.99
CA LEU A 35 -4.52 30.85 -10.66
C LEU A 35 -4.63 30.93 -12.19
N GLY A 36 -5.62 30.26 -12.78
CA GLY A 36 -5.89 30.35 -14.22
C GLY A 36 -6.26 31.76 -14.69
N ARG A 37 -6.71 32.63 -13.78
CA ARG A 37 -6.99 34.05 -14.04
C ARG A 37 -5.76 34.94 -13.83
N LEU A 38 -4.79 34.53 -13.01
CA LEU A 38 -3.53 35.25 -12.79
C LEU A 38 -2.51 35.03 -13.93
N ASN A 39 -2.54 33.87 -14.58
CA ASN A 39 -1.66 33.57 -15.73
C ASN A 39 -2.12 34.19 -17.08
N GLN A 40 -3.03 35.16 -17.05
CA GLN A 40 -3.39 35.97 -18.22
C GLN A 40 -2.94 37.42 -18.00
N SER A 41 -1.63 37.65 -18.00
CA SER A 41 -1.06 38.98 -18.18
C SER A 41 -0.35 39.07 -19.54
N PRO A 42 -0.49 40.20 -20.27
CA PRO A 42 -0.07 40.27 -21.66
C PRO A 42 1.45 40.39 -21.79
N GLN A 43 1.97 39.71 -22.80
CA GLN A 43 3.33 39.85 -23.31
C GLN A 43 3.73 41.32 -23.47
N LYS A 44 4.70 41.79 -22.69
CA LYS A 44 5.62 42.84 -23.10
C LYS A 44 7.03 42.36 -22.85
N THR A 45 7.66 42.00 -23.97
CA THR A 45 9.09 41.82 -24.14
C THR A 45 9.81 43.09 -23.70
N ASN A 46 10.74 42.98 -22.75
CA ASN A 46 11.90 43.86 -22.70
C ASN A 46 13.09 43.11 -22.10
N HIS A 47 14.15 43.06 -22.90
CA HIS A 47 15.47 42.58 -22.56
C HIS A 47 16.03 43.38 -21.38
N ILE A 48 16.35 42.70 -20.27
CA ILE A 48 17.38 43.13 -19.35
C ILE A 48 18.27 41.91 -19.05
N GLU A 49 19.46 41.96 -19.63
CA GLU A 49 20.62 41.17 -19.23
C GLU A 49 21.05 41.62 -17.83
N ASN A 50 21.25 40.67 -16.91
CA ASN A 50 22.33 40.77 -15.93
C ASN A 50 22.60 39.45 -15.20
N ASN A 51 23.68 38.81 -15.65
CA ASN A 51 24.84 38.39 -14.86
C ASN A 51 24.67 37.85 -13.43
N ASN A 52 25.23 36.63 -13.31
CA ASN A 52 26.08 36.14 -12.22
C ASN A 52 25.47 35.98 -10.82
N ASN A 53 25.38 34.73 -10.37
CA ASN A 53 26.33 34.26 -9.36
C ASN A 53 26.32 32.72 -9.24
N ASN A 54 27.40 32.12 -9.71
CA ASN A 54 27.84 30.78 -9.35
C ASN A 54 28.08 30.70 -7.85
N ILE A 55 27.34 29.83 -7.15
CA ILE A 55 27.74 29.35 -5.82
C ILE A 55 28.19 27.91 -5.99
N ASN A 56 29.49 27.77 -6.27
CA ASN A 56 30.26 26.55 -6.06
C ASN A 56 30.46 26.37 -4.56
N ILE A 57 29.80 25.37 -3.96
CA ILE A 57 30.20 24.84 -2.65
C ILE A 57 31.01 23.58 -2.91
N ASN A 58 32.32 23.81 -2.94
CA ASN A 58 33.36 22.80 -2.92
C ASN A 58 33.68 22.52 -1.45
N ILE A 59 33.17 21.45 -0.87
CA ILE A 59 33.68 20.89 0.39
C ILE A 59 34.55 19.70 0.02
N ASN A 60 35.79 20.04 -0.29
CA ASN A 60 36.94 19.18 -0.11
C ASN A 60 37.40 19.32 1.35
N ASN A 61 38.13 18.31 1.83
CA ASN A 61 38.79 18.18 3.14
C ASN A 61 38.00 17.31 4.15
N ASN A 62 38.60 16.35 4.83
CA ASN A 62 39.90 15.73 4.71
C ASN A 62 39.92 14.60 5.74
N SER A 63 40.74 13.59 5.44
CA SER A 63 41.66 12.97 6.39
C SER A 63 41.13 12.01 7.47
N ASN A 64 41.57 10.76 7.26
CA ASN A 64 42.46 10.02 8.17
C ASN A 64 41.86 9.35 9.41
N ASN A 65 41.76 8.02 9.32
CA ASN A 65 42.53 7.12 10.19
C ASN A 65 42.74 5.79 9.45
N LYS A 66 43.95 5.55 8.90
CA LYS A 66 45.06 4.80 9.53
C LYS A 66 44.64 3.37 9.88
N ASN A 67 44.98 2.41 9.02
CA ASN A 67 46.22 1.61 9.07
C ASN A 67 46.28 0.66 10.27
N THR A 68 46.06 -0.63 10.01
CA THR A 68 46.97 -1.70 10.46
C THR A 68 47.03 -2.79 9.39
N ASN A 69 48.11 -2.76 8.62
CA ASN A 69 48.65 -3.89 7.88
C ASN A 69 49.18 -4.93 8.87
N ILE A 70 48.83 -6.21 8.72
CA ILE A 70 49.77 -7.31 8.97
C ILE A 70 49.60 -8.35 7.86
N THR A 71 50.72 -8.57 7.19
CA THR A 71 51.00 -9.44 6.05
C THR A 71 51.16 -10.91 6.43
N ASN A 72 50.80 -11.77 5.48
CA ASN A 72 51.36 -13.08 5.12
C ASN A 72 52.49 -13.68 5.98
N ASN A 73 52.25 -14.91 6.46
CA ASN A 73 53.18 -16.05 6.51
C ASN A 73 52.31 -17.31 6.66
N ALA A 74 52.09 -18.11 5.62
CA ALA A 74 52.95 -19.19 5.15
C ALA A 74 53.15 -20.34 6.17
N SER A 75 52.42 -21.42 5.89
CA SER A 75 52.90 -22.81 5.90
C SER A 75 53.22 -23.54 7.20
N SER A 76 52.56 -24.70 7.30
CA SER A 76 53.03 -25.99 7.85
C SER A 76 52.84 -26.30 9.33
N SER A 77 52.08 -27.40 9.50
CA SER A 77 52.32 -28.52 10.41
C SER A 77 51.93 -28.40 11.89
N ASN A 78 50.90 -29.19 12.20
CA ASN A 78 50.87 -30.22 13.25
C ASN A 78 50.99 -29.82 14.73
N ASN A 79 49.88 -30.10 15.43
CA ASN A 79 49.84 -30.86 16.69
C ASN A 79 50.88 -30.44 17.76
N LYS A 80 50.57 -29.35 18.46
CA LYS A 80 51.12 -29.05 19.80
C LYS A 80 50.03 -28.61 20.76
N TYR A 81 48.99 -29.44 20.91
CA TYR A 81 48.05 -29.36 22.04
C TYR A 81 48.07 -30.66 22.84
N PHE A 82 49.26 -31.13 23.19
CA PHE A 82 49.46 -32.06 24.30
C PHE A 82 50.82 -31.74 24.90
N GLN A 83 50.79 -31.12 26.08
CA GLN A 83 51.86 -30.90 27.06
C GLN A 83 51.88 -29.45 27.56
N HIS A 84 50.78 -29.06 28.20
CA HIS A 84 50.88 -28.25 29.40
C HIS A 84 49.87 -28.84 30.38
N GLN A 85 50.39 -29.58 31.37
CA GLN A 85 49.73 -29.73 32.67
C GLN A 85 49.79 -28.35 33.32
N ASP A 86 49.07 -27.39 32.74
CA ASP A 86 48.74 -26.20 33.47
C ASP A 86 47.83 -26.70 34.57
N GLU A 87 48.28 -26.54 35.82
CA GLU A 87 47.41 -26.51 36.97
C GLU A 87 46.23 -25.65 36.55
N PHE A 88 45.12 -26.30 36.23
CA PHE A 88 43.88 -25.66 35.90
C PHE A 88 43.55 -24.86 37.16
N ASN A 89 43.95 -23.59 37.14
CA ASN A 89 43.67 -22.63 38.19
C ASN A 89 42.17 -22.36 38.05
N LEU A 90 41.40 -23.33 38.51
CA LEU A 90 39.96 -23.41 38.43
C LEU A 90 39.46 -22.43 39.48
N ASN A 91 39.53 -21.16 39.13
CA ASN A 91 38.67 -20.16 39.70
C ASN A 91 37.24 -20.47 39.20
N VAL A 92 36.69 -21.61 39.61
CA VAL A 92 35.33 -22.03 39.28
C VAL A 92 34.45 -21.18 40.15
N ASP A 93 33.72 -20.28 39.52
CA ASP A 93 32.64 -19.58 40.20
C ASP A 93 31.55 -20.59 40.57
N ILE A 94 31.46 -20.89 41.85
CA ILE A 94 30.41 -21.73 42.44
C ILE A 94 29.42 -20.89 43.24
N LYS A 95 29.44 -19.56 43.10
CA LYS A 95 28.52 -18.67 43.80
C LYS A 95 27.10 -18.88 43.29
N CYS A 96 26.16 -18.81 44.22
CA CYS A 96 24.75 -18.91 43.88
C CYS A 96 24.32 -17.70 43.04
N LEU A 97 23.61 -17.96 41.94
CA LEU A 97 23.10 -16.90 41.05
C LEU A 97 22.19 -15.90 41.76
N LYS A 98 21.46 -16.33 42.81
CA LYS A 98 20.57 -15.46 43.60
C LYS A 98 21.27 -14.86 44.82
N HIS A 99 22.20 -15.58 45.44
CA HIS A 99 22.94 -15.17 46.63
C HIS A 99 24.44 -15.21 46.34
N ASN A 100 24.94 -14.22 45.58
CA ASN A 100 26.29 -14.19 45.00
C ASN A 100 27.47 -14.23 46.00
N GLN A 101 27.21 -14.15 47.31
CA GLN A 101 28.21 -14.31 48.36
C GLN A 101 28.37 -15.77 48.81
N LEU A 102 27.34 -16.60 48.59
CA LEU A 102 27.27 -17.96 49.08
C LEU A 102 27.58 -18.96 47.96
N ASP A 103 28.36 -19.97 48.31
CA ASP A 103 28.62 -21.08 47.41
C ASP A 103 27.42 -22.05 47.37
N LEU A 104 27.27 -22.74 46.25
CA LEU A 104 26.36 -23.87 46.14
C LEU A 104 26.91 -25.04 46.97
N THR A 105 26.14 -25.49 47.96
CA THR A 105 26.56 -26.53 48.93
C THR A 105 25.81 -27.85 48.79
N SER A 106 24.64 -27.83 48.16
CA SER A 106 23.74 -28.98 48.10
C SER A 106 23.03 -29.06 46.75
N VAL A 107 22.35 -30.17 46.47
CA VAL A 107 21.52 -30.35 45.28
C VAL A 107 20.07 -30.44 45.70
N CYS A 108 19.19 -29.71 45.02
CA CYS A 108 17.76 -29.96 45.05
C CYS A 108 17.44 -31.07 44.05
N GLU A 109 16.98 -32.23 44.53
CA GLU A 109 16.66 -33.39 43.67
C GLU A 109 15.43 -33.15 42.80
N ASP A 110 14.46 -32.38 43.30
CA ASP A 110 13.24 -32.07 42.56
C ASP A 110 13.50 -31.06 41.43
N CYS A 111 14.45 -30.14 41.61
CA CYS A 111 14.83 -29.13 40.60
C CYS A 111 16.05 -29.51 39.76
N LEU A 112 16.82 -30.52 40.18
CA LEU A 112 18.07 -30.94 39.55
C LEU A 112 19.11 -29.81 39.45
N SER A 113 19.21 -29.01 40.51
CA SER A 113 20.04 -27.81 40.55
C SER A 113 20.86 -27.72 41.83
N GLY A 114 22.04 -27.11 41.76
CA GLY A 114 22.79 -26.73 42.95
C GLY A 114 22.07 -25.60 43.71
N VAL A 115 22.08 -25.67 45.04
CA VAL A 115 21.45 -24.70 45.94
C VAL A 115 22.42 -24.28 47.05
N CYS A 116 22.36 -23.00 47.45
CA CYS A 116 23.03 -22.49 48.65
C CYS A 116 22.11 -22.59 49.87
N PRO A 117 22.61 -22.40 51.11
CA PRO A 117 21.82 -22.52 52.33
C PRO A 117 20.55 -21.65 52.35
N ILE A 118 20.60 -20.41 51.84
CA ILE A 118 19.43 -19.52 51.82
C ILE A 118 18.41 -19.96 50.76
N CYS A 119 18.86 -20.42 49.59
CA CYS A 119 17.96 -20.91 48.54
C CYS A 119 17.09 -22.09 48.99
N ILE A 120 17.58 -22.92 49.92
CA ILE A 120 16.84 -24.05 50.49
C ILE A 120 15.56 -23.57 51.18
N ASP A 121 15.66 -22.50 51.98
CA ASP A 121 14.52 -21.97 52.74
C ASP A 121 13.61 -21.06 51.91
N GLU A 122 14.13 -20.46 50.84
CA GLU A 122 13.35 -19.56 49.98
C GLU A 122 12.70 -20.28 48.80
N ASN A 123 13.51 -20.65 47.80
CA ASN A 123 13.02 -21.06 46.47
C ASN A 123 12.80 -22.57 46.35
N HIS A 124 13.40 -23.33 47.27
CA HIS A 124 13.34 -24.79 47.30
C HIS A 124 12.68 -25.30 48.59
N ALA A 125 11.91 -24.43 49.26
CA ALA A 125 11.17 -24.80 50.46
C ALA A 125 10.23 -25.96 50.17
N GLY A 126 10.38 -27.05 50.91
CA GLY A 126 9.59 -28.28 50.72
C GLY A 126 10.11 -29.22 49.63
N HIS A 127 11.18 -28.88 48.91
CA HIS A 127 11.83 -29.79 47.99
C HIS A 127 12.82 -30.71 48.71
N LYS A 128 13.11 -31.87 48.12
CA LYS A 128 14.13 -32.80 48.61
C LYS A 128 15.53 -32.25 48.31
N ILE A 129 16.29 -31.99 49.38
CA ILE A 129 17.69 -31.54 49.31
C ILE A 129 18.61 -32.68 49.72
N SER A 130 19.67 -32.93 48.94
CA SER A 130 20.74 -33.88 49.29
C SER A 130 22.13 -33.28 49.17
N GLU A 131 23.07 -33.86 49.90
CA GLU A 131 24.50 -33.57 49.75
C GLU A 131 24.96 -33.96 48.34
N ILE A 132 25.87 -33.16 47.78
CA ILE A 132 26.48 -33.45 46.48
C ILE A 132 27.25 -34.76 46.59
N ASN A 133 26.86 -35.77 45.82
CA ASN A 133 27.45 -37.09 45.83
C ASN A 133 27.62 -37.63 44.40
N LYS A 134 28.23 -38.81 44.26
CA LYS A 134 28.51 -39.40 42.94
C LYS A 134 27.25 -39.63 42.09
N MET A 135 26.13 -39.99 42.71
CA MET A 135 24.89 -40.34 42.01
C MET A 135 24.19 -39.10 41.45
N ASN A 136 23.92 -38.10 42.28
CA ASN A 136 23.29 -36.85 41.81
C ASN A 136 24.24 -36.07 40.87
N GLY A 137 25.55 -36.10 41.15
CA GLY A 137 26.57 -35.51 40.30
C GLY A 137 26.62 -36.14 38.90
N GLN A 138 26.58 -37.48 38.81
CA GLN A 138 26.56 -38.18 37.51
C GLN A 138 25.35 -37.78 36.69
N TYR A 139 24.15 -37.81 37.29
CA TYR A 139 22.92 -37.45 36.60
C TYR A 139 22.94 -36.01 36.08
N ILE A 140 23.37 -35.05 36.90
CA ILE A 140 23.48 -33.63 36.50
C ILE A 140 24.47 -33.47 35.34
N VAL A 141 25.64 -34.12 35.42
CA VAL A 141 26.66 -34.06 34.37
C VAL A 141 26.16 -34.67 33.06
N GLU A 142 25.47 -35.80 33.12
CA GLU A 142 24.90 -36.46 31.94
C GLU A 142 23.80 -35.61 31.31
N SER A 143 22.87 -35.06 32.10
CA SER A 143 21.87 -34.12 31.61
C SER A 143 22.54 -32.91 30.97
N PHE A 144 23.51 -32.29 31.65
CA PHE A 144 24.20 -31.10 31.15
C PHE A 144 24.85 -31.34 29.79
N LYS A 145 25.54 -32.48 29.62
CA LYS A 145 26.16 -32.89 28.36
C LYS A 145 25.13 -33.17 27.26
N ALA A 146 24.01 -33.80 27.61
CA ALA A 146 23.01 -34.24 26.63
C ALA A 146 22.03 -33.14 26.21
N ASN A 147 21.68 -32.23 27.13
CA ASN A 147 20.59 -31.27 26.96
C ASN A 147 21.04 -29.82 27.14
N GLN A 148 21.45 -29.42 28.36
CA GLN A 148 21.65 -27.99 28.66
C GLN A 148 22.76 -27.35 27.81
N LEU A 149 23.93 -27.99 27.69
CA LEU A 149 25.06 -27.42 26.94
C LEU A 149 24.77 -27.35 25.43
N PRO A 150 24.29 -28.42 24.75
CA PRO A 150 23.89 -28.33 23.35
C PRO A 150 22.79 -27.29 23.11
N ASN A 151 21.78 -27.21 24.00
CA ASN A 151 20.68 -26.26 23.86
C ASN A 151 21.18 -24.81 23.93
N ILE A 152 22.02 -24.47 24.92
CA ILE A 152 22.57 -23.11 25.05
C ILE A 152 23.48 -22.77 23.87
N MET A 153 24.29 -23.72 23.39
CA MET A 153 25.08 -23.52 22.17
C MET A 153 24.20 -23.24 20.95
N ALA A 154 23.11 -23.97 20.79
CA ALA A 154 22.17 -23.75 19.69
C ALA A 154 21.44 -22.41 19.81
N TYR A 155 21.00 -22.02 21.02
CA TYR A 155 20.44 -20.69 21.27
C TYR A 155 21.45 -19.58 20.95
N ARG A 156 22.72 -19.73 21.34
CA ARG A 156 23.77 -18.75 21.02
C ARG A 156 23.95 -18.57 19.51
N GLU A 157 23.92 -19.65 18.72
CA GLU A 157 23.99 -19.53 17.26
C GLU A 157 22.70 -18.92 16.68
N SER A 158 21.54 -19.27 17.22
CA SER A 158 20.24 -18.66 16.89
C SER A 158 20.26 -17.14 17.13
N ASP A 159 20.78 -16.70 18.28
CA ASP A 159 20.90 -15.29 18.66
C ASP A 159 21.83 -14.52 17.72
N LYS A 160 22.92 -15.12 17.24
CA LYS A 160 23.77 -14.50 16.22
C LYS A 160 23.01 -14.26 14.91
N VAL A 161 22.17 -15.22 14.49
CA VAL A 161 21.35 -15.07 13.28
C VAL A 161 20.34 -13.93 13.47
N VAL A 162 19.66 -13.89 14.61
CA VAL A 162 18.71 -12.82 14.95
C VAL A 162 19.42 -11.46 15.04
N SER A 163 20.59 -11.38 15.68
CA SER A 163 21.38 -10.15 15.78
C SER A 163 21.73 -9.58 14.40
N ASN A 164 22.27 -10.41 13.49
CA ASN A 164 22.59 -9.98 12.13
C ASN A 164 21.33 -9.52 11.36
N ALA A 165 20.20 -10.19 11.58
CA ALA A 165 18.93 -9.84 10.96
C ALA A 165 18.41 -8.47 11.46
N VAL A 166 18.55 -8.19 12.75
CA VAL A 166 18.22 -6.90 13.36
C VAL A 166 19.09 -5.79 12.78
N ASP A 167 20.42 -6.00 12.71
CA ASP A 167 21.35 -5.02 12.13
C ASP A 167 21.00 -4.68 10.67
N HIS A 168 20.70 -5.71 9.87
CA HIS A 168 20.27 -5.54 8.48
C HIS A 168 18.96 -4.75 8.37
N CYS A 169 17.93 -5.15 9.13
CA CYS A 169 16.62 -4.46 9.12
C CYS A 169 16.75 -3.00 9.56
N PHE A 170 17.52 -2.76 10.63
CA PHE A 170 17.75 -1.42 11.13
C PHE A 170 18.50 -0.56 10.09
N GLY A 171 19.50 -1.12 9.40
CA GLY A 171 20.18 -0.43 8.30
C GLY A 171 19.23 -0.01 7.15
N LEU A 172 18.23 -0.83 6.81
CA LEU A 172 17.20 -0.48 5.82
C LEU A 172 16.28 0.64 6.32
N VAL A 173 15.89 0.60 7.59
CA VAL A 173 15.06 1.65 8.22
C VAL A 173 15.82 2.98 8.27
N GLU A 174 17.09 2.95 8.67
CA GLU A 174 17.98 4.10 8.71
C GLU A 174 18.17 4.72 7.32
N SER A 175 18.41 3.89 6.30
CA SER A 175 18.54 4.36 4.91
C SER A 175 17.26 5.04 4.42
N ARG A 176 16.09 4.46 4.72
CA ARG A 176 14.79 5.06 4.36
C ARG A 176 14.53 6.36 5.13
N HIS A 177 14.93 6.44 6.39
CA HIS A 177 14.84 7.65 7.19
C HIS A 177 15.62 8.80 6.53
N GLN A 178 16.86 8.55 6.14
CA GLN A 178 17.70 9.53 5.44
C GLN A 178 17.11 9.93 4.08
N GLU A 179 16.63 8.97 3.30
CA GLU A 179 15.96 9.25 2.02
C GLU A 179 14.72 10.14 2.21
N ASN A 180 13.93 9.88 3.25
CA ASN A 180 12.75 10.69 3.59
C ASN A 180 13.14 12.11 3.99
N LEU A 181 14.19 12.29 4.79
CA LEU A 181 14.68 13.64 5.16
C LEU A 181 15.12 14.44 3.93
N ILE A 182 15.83 13.80 2.98
CA ILE A 182 16.22 14.43 1.72
C ILE A 182 14.98 14.84 0.91
N LYS A 183 14.01 13.94 0.76
CA LYS A 183 12.76 14.23 0.02
C LYS A 183 11.99 15.39 0.65
N ILE A 184 11.87 15.42 1.98
CA ILE A 184 11.23 16.52 2.72
C ILE A 184 11.95 17.82 2.41
N HIS A 185 13.27 17.88 2.62
CA HIS A 185 14.04 19.10 2.38
C HIS A 185 13.90 19.61 0.93
N GLN A 186 13.98 18.72 -0.06
CA GLN A 186 13.79 19.07 -1.46
C GLN A 186 12.40 19.62 -1.76
N LYS A 187 11.34 19.02 -1.20
CA LYS A 187 9.96 19.48 -1.41
C LYS A 187 9.70 20.84 -0.76
N PHE A 188 10.17 21.05 0.47
CA PHE A 188 10.03 22.35 1.12
C PHE A 188 10.86 23.44 0.42
N LYS A 189 12.05 23.11 -0.09
CA LYS A 189 12.84 24.04 -0.92
C LYS A 189 12.07 24.50 -2.17
N GLN A 190 11.38 23.59 -2.85
CA GLN A 190 10.54 23.93 -4.00
C GLN A 190 9.37 24.86 -3.60
N LEU A 191 8.70 24.58 -2.47
CA LEU A 191 7.60 25.42 -1.99
C LEU A 191 8.08 26.83 -1.62
N HIS A 192 9.22 26.94 -0.92
CA HIS A 192 9.82 28.24 -0.63
C HIS A 192 10.15 29.02 -1.91
N GLN A 193 10.64 28.35 -2.97
CA GLN A 193 10.92 29.03 -4.23
C GLN A 193 9.64 29.62 -4.85
N VAL A 194 8.52 28.90 -4.83
CA VAL A 194 7.24 29.42 -5.35
C VAL A 194 6.79 30.67 -4.58
N LEU A 195 6.95 30.67 -3.25
CA LEU A 195 6.62 31.83 -2.42
C LEU A 195 7.53 33.02 -2.72
N LEU A 196 8.83 32.79 -2.89
CA LEU A 196 9.80 33.82 -3.28
C LEU A 196 9.48 34.39 -4.66
N ASP A 197 9.13 33.56 -5.64
CA ASP A 197 8.77 34.00 -6.98
C ASP A 197 7.48 34.83 -6.95
N LEU A 198 6.49 34.43 -6.13
CA LEU A 198 5.25 35.19 -5.95
C LEU A 198 5.51 36.57 -5.34
N GLU A 199 6.32 36.62 -4.27
CA GLU A 199 6.72 37.87 -3.61
C GLU A 199 7.45 38.81 -4.59
N SER A 200 8.40 38.27 -5.36
CA SER A 200 9.13 39.03 -6.37
C SER A 200 8.21 39.59 -7.46
N ASN A 201 7.22 38.83 -7.90
CA ASN A 201 6.27 39.27 -8.94
C ASN A 201 5.36 40.40 -8.45
N VAL A 202 4.84 40.32 -7.22
CA VAL A 202 4.01 41.39 -6.64
C VAL A 202 4.82 42.68 -6.51
N SER A 203 6.07 42.58 -6.03
CA SER A 203 6.98 43.72 -5.89
C SER A 203 7.24 44.39 -7.24
N MET A 204 7.54 43.60 -8.28
CA MET A 204 7.79 44.10 -9.63
C MET A 204 6.59 44.86 -10.23
N ILE A 205 5.35 44.43 -9.96
CA ILE A 205 4.15 45.13 -10.43
C ILE A 205 4.02 46.51 -9.78
N LEU A 206 4.27 46.59 -8.47
CA LEU A 206 4.20 47.87 -7.73
C LEU A 206 5.29 48.83 -8.19
N GLU A 207 6.51 48.33 -8.40
CA GLU A 207 7.61 49.11 -8.94
C GLU A 207 7.30 49.65 -10.34
N SER A 208 6.70 48.85 -11.22
CA SER A 208 6.28 49.29 -12.56
C SER A 208 5.22 50.38 -12.49
N ASN A 209 4.19 50.22 -11.65
CA ASN A 209 3.14 51.24 -11.51
C ASN A 209 3.68 52.52 -10.87
N HIS A 210 4.67 52.40 -9.98
CA HIS A 210 5.35 53.56 -9.41
C HIS A 210 6.16 54.30 -10.48
N ALA A 211 6.90 53.59 -11.33
CA ALA A 211 7.65 54.18 -12.43
C ALA A 211 6.75 54.95 -13.42
N ASP A 212 5.57 54.40 -13.76
CA ASP A 212 4.59 55.10 -14.61
C ASP A 212 4.10 56.42 -13.96
N ASN A 213 3.88 56.40 -12.64
CA ASN A 213 3.51 57.60 -11.88
C ASN A 213 4.65 58.63 -11.87
N GLU A 214 5.91 58.20 -11.72
CA GLU A 214 7.08 59.08 -11.76
C GLU A 214 7.24 59.76 -13.13
N GLU A 215 7.02 59.01 -14.23
CA GLU A 215 7.03 59.56 -15.59
C GLU A 215 5.93 60.61 -15.77
N LEU A 216 4.69 60.29 -15.35
CA LEU A 216 3.56 61.20 -15.42
C LEU A 216 3.80 62.46 -14.57
N TYR A 217 4.32 62.32 -13.36
CA TYR A 217 4.67 63.42 -12.47
C TYR A 217 5.64 64.39 -13.15
N THR A 218 6.72 63.83 -13.72
CA THR A 218 7.76 64.59 -14.41
C THR A 218 7.18 65.35 -15.61
N LYS A 219 6.34 64.69 -16.41
CA LYS A 219 5.67 65.30 -17.57
C LYS A 219 4.77 66.48 -17.18
N ILE A 220 3.94 66.31 -16.14
CA ILE A 220 3.04 67.36 -15.65
C ILE A 220 3.86 68.56 -15.12
N LYS A 221 4.88 68.30 -14.30
CA LYS A 221 5.76 69.33 -13.76
C LYS A 221 6.46 70.12 -14.87
N ASN A 222 7.03 69.43 -15.85
CA ASN A 222 7.71 70.06 -16.98
C ASN A 222 6.75 70.94 -17.80
N GLN A 223 5.54 70.47 -18.10
CA GLN A 223 4.55 71.28 -18.82
C GLN A 223 4.12 72.52 -18.03
N LEU A 224 3.86 72.36 -16.73
CA LEU A 224 3.49 73.49 -15.87
C LEU A 224 4.61 74.53 -15.77
N GLN A 225 5.86 74.09 -15.68
CA GLN A 225 7.02 74.98 -15.67
C GLN A 225 7.14 75.72 -17.01
N GLN A 226 7.07 75.02 -18.13
CA GLN A 226 7.12 75.64 -19.47
C GLN A 226 5.99 76.66 -19.67
N ASP A 227 4.78 76.34 -19.24
CA ASP A 227 3.65 77.26 -19.30
C ASP A 227 3.92 78.49 -18.41
N SER A 228 4.44 78.30 -17.19
CA SER A 228 4.80 79.40 -16.28
C SER A 228 5.85 80.32 -16.89
N ASP A 229 6.92 79.75 -17.44
CA ASP A 229 8.01 80.52 -18.06
C ASP A 229 7.50 81.36 -19.24
N LEU A 230 6.59 80.82 -20.05
CA LEU A 230 5.97 81.57 -21.15
C LEU A 230 5.09 82.71 -20.63
N ILE A 231 4.28 82.46 -19.61
CA ILE A 231 3.41 83.47 -18.99
C ILE A 231 4.26 84.60 -18.40
N ASP A 232 5.28 84.26 -17.61
CA ASP A 232 6.17 85.22 -16.97
C ASP A 232 6.91 86.06 -18.01
N ALA A 233 7.33 85.45 -19.12
CA ALA A 233 7.99 86.15 -20.21
C ALA A 233 7.06 87.16 -20.92
N VAL A 234 5.78 86.81 -21.12
CA VAL A 234 4.77 87.73 -21.70
C VAL A 234 4.47 88.88 -20.72
N ILE A 235 4.24 88.57 -19.44
CA ILE A 235 3.98 89.58 -18.40
C ILE A 235 5.15 90.56 -18.31
N SER A 236 6.38 90.05 -18.27
CA SER A 236 7.60 90.86 -18.20
C SER A 236 7.70 91.84 -19.40
N ARG A 237 7.38 91.38 -20.61
CA ARG A 237 7.42 92.21 -21.82
C ARG A 237 6.35 93.31 -21.86
N HIS A 238 5.14 93.02 -21.40
CA HIS A 238 3.99 93.87 -21.68
C HIS A 238 3.46 94.64 -20.46
N ASN A 239 3.45 94.04 -19.27
CA ASN A 239 2.68 94.53 -18.12
C ASN A 239 3.00 95.97 -17.71
N HIS A 240 4.26 96.39 -17.82
CA HIS A 240 4.73 97.73 -17.44
C HIS A 240 4.52 98.81 -18.52
N CYS A 241 4.13 98.43 -19.75
CA CYS A 241 3.96 99.34 -20.88
C CYS A 241 2.54 99.36 -21.46
N LEU A 242 1.59 98.60 -20.90
CA LEU A 242 0.24 98.42 -21.44
C LEU A 242 -0.49 99.76 -21.67
N GLU A 243 -0.41 100.69 -20.73
CA GLU A 243 -1.06 102.00 -20.83
C GLU A 243 -0.48 102.89 -21.95
N ASN A 244 0.75 102.61 -22.37
CA ASN A 244 1.46 103.37 -23.41
C ASN A 244 1.22 102.81 -24.83
N TYR A 245 0.42 101.75 -24.98
CA TYR A 245 0.10 101.21 -26.29
C TYR A 245 -0.97 102.06 -26.98
N ASP A 246 -0.51 102.89 -27.93
CA ASP A 246 -1.38 103.61 -28.86
C ASP A 246 -1.20 103.01 -30.27
N ILE A 247 -2.29 102.54 -30.87
CA ILE A 247 -2.27 101.92 -32.20
C ILE A 247 -1.82 102.89 -33.29
N PHE A 248 -2.10 104.18 -33.15
CA PHE A 248 -1.72 105.21 -34.13
C PHE A 248 -0.20 105.43 -34.14
N ASP A 249 0.44 105.31 -32.98
CA ASP A 249 1.89 105.41 -32.82
C ASP A 249 2.63 104.20 -33.41
N MET A 250 2.01 103.02 -33.38
CA MET A 250 2.68 101.75 -33.70
C MET A 250 2.82 101.46 -35.21
N TYR A 251 2.18 102.25 -36.08
CA TYR A 251 2.35 102.19 -37.53
C TYR A 251 3.60 102.95 -38.04
N ASP A 252 4.34 103.63 -37.16
CA ASP A 252 5.69 104.13 -37.48
C ASP A 252 6.63 102.94 -37.72
N GLN A 253 7.43 102.97 -38.79
CA GLN A 253 8.43 101.94 -39.12
C GLN A 253 9.38 101.65 -37.93
N GLN A 254 9.58 102.62 -37.02
CA GLN A 254 10.38 102.40 -35.81
C GLN A 254 9.69 101.54 -34.74
N LYS A 255 8.35 101.54 -34.67
CA LYS A 255 7.55 100.81 -33.67
C LYS A 255 6.89 99.52 -34.20
N GLU A 256 7.02 99.22 -35.49
CA GLU A 256 6.49 97.98 -36.11
C GLU A 256 6.91 96.70 -35.36
N LYS A 257 8.15 96.63 -34.85
CA LYS A 257 8.63 95.47 -34.06
C LYS A 257 7.84 95.27 -32.76
N GLN A 258 7.40 96.36 -32.12
CA GLN A 258 6.58 96.30 -30.90
C GLN A 258 5.19 95.74 -31.23
N LEU A 259 4.60 96.15 -32.36
CA LEU A 259 3.33 95.61 -32.86
C LEU A 259 3.45 94.11 -33.15
N LEU A 260 4.49 93.69 -33.86
CA LEU A 260 4.76 92.27 -34.15
C LEU A 260 4.97 91.45 -32.87
N SER A 261 5.60 92.01 -31.83
CA SER A 261 5.74 91.36 -30.52
C SER A 261 4.39 91.14 -29.86
N ILE A 262 3.50 92.16 -29.85
CA ILE A 262 2.15 92.03 -29.28
C ILE A 262 1.36 90.97 -30.04
N ILE A 263 1.41 90.94 -31.37
CA ILE A 263 0.72 89.95 -32.20
C ILE A 263 1.20 88.53 -31.86
N LYS A 264 2.51 88.31 -31.78
CA LYS A 264 3.10 87.01 -31.42
C LYS A 264 2.67 86.56 -30.02
N ASP A 265 2.72 87.45 -29.04
CA ASP A 265 2.37 87.11 -27.67
C ASP A 265 0.86 86.94 -27.47
N THR A 266 0.04 87.62 -28.27
CA THR A 266 -1.41 87.35 -28.35
C THR A 266 -1.66 85.90 -28.79
N GLU A 267 -0.93 85.42 -29.80
CA GLU A 267 -1.04 84.02 -30.24
C GLU A 267 -0.58 83.03 -29.15
N ILE A 268 0.54 83.31 -28.47
CA ILE A 268 1.01 82.50 -27.33
C ILE A 268 -0.04 82.48 -26.22
N CYS A 269 -0.62 83.63 -25.88
CA CYS A 269 -1.69 83.73 -24.88
C CYS A 269 -2.91 82.93 -25.28
N ASN A 270 -3.37 83.03 -26.53
CA ASN A 270 -4.51 82.26 -27.03
C ASN A 270 -4.23 80.75 -26.93
N GLN A 271 -3.04 80.29 -27.35
CA GLN A 271 -2.66 78.88 -27.24
C GLN A 271 -2.59 78.40 -25.79
N LEU A 272 -2.02 79.19 -24.88
CA LEU A 272 -1.99 78.87 -23.46
C LEU A 272 -3.40 78.84 -22.86
N VAL A 273 -4.25 79.80 -23.18
CA VAL A 273 -5.65 79.86 -22.72
C VAL A 273 -6.43 78.66 -23.23
N GLU A 274 -6.32 78.31 -24.51
CA GLU A 274 -6.99 77.12 -25.06
C GLU A 274 -6.44 75.82 -24.46
N LYS A 275 -5.12 75.72 -24.27
CA LYS A 275 -4.50 74.61 -23.52
C LYS A 275 -5.06 74.53 -22.11
N LYS A 276 -5.09 75.62 -21.33
CA LYS A 276 -5.60 75.64 -19.94
C LYS A 276 -7.10 75.33 -19.86
N LYS A 277 -7.92 75.84 -20.80
CA LYS A 277 -9.35 75.51 -20.88
C LYS A 277 -9.60 74.04 -21.15
N SER A 278 -8.75 73.41 -21.97
CA SER A 278 -8.85 71.99 -22.32
C SER A 278 -8.04 71.06 -21.41
N ASN A 279 -7.20 71.60 -20.53
CA ASN A 279 -6.22 70.81 -19.82
C ASN A 279 -6.88 69.84 -18.84
N ARG A 280 -6.62 68.55 -19.04
CA ARG A 280 -7.02 67.48 -18.14
C ARG A 280 -5.81 66.59 -17.92
N PHE A 281 -5.00 66.93 -16.93
CA PHE A 281 -3.92 66.02 -16.52
C PHE A 281 -4.55 64.71 -16.05
N GLN A 282 -3.94 63.60 -16.49
CA GLN A 282 -4.33 62.29 -15.99
C GLN A 282 -3.97 62.23 -14.48
N PRO A 283 -4.85 61.68 -13.64
CA PRO A 283 -4.53 61.45 -12.23
C PRO A 283 -3.47 60.34 -12.10
N PHE A 284 -2.74 60.34 -10.99
CA PHE A 284 -1.86 59.22 -10.63
C PHE A 284 -2.68 57.97 -10.30
N SER A 285 -2.06 56.82 -10.50
CA SER A 285 -2.58 55.54 -10.03
C SER A 285 -2.24 55.37 -8.56
N ASP A 286 -3.24 55.31 -7.69
CA ASP A 286 -3.07 54.93 -6.29
C ASP A 286 -3.15 53.40 -6.16
N ASN A 287 -2.07 52.79 -5.66
CA ASN A 287 -1.96 51.33 -5.58
C ASN A 287 -2.10 50.90 -4.11
N THR A 288 -3.19 50.21 -3.81
CA THR A 288 -3.42 49.61 -2.48
C THR A 288 -3.33 48.09 -2.57
N ILE A 289 -2.65 47.47 -1.61
CA ILE A 289 -2.54 46.01 -1.50
C ILE A 289 -3.57 45.52 -0.49
N HIS A 290 -4.35 44.52 -0.90
CA HIS A 290 -5.29 43.82 -0.02
C HIS A 290 -4.96 42.33 0.00
N PHE A 291 -4.77 41.77 1.19
CA PHE A 291 -4.61 40.34 1.39
C PHE A 291 -5.99 39.73 1.69
N ASP A 292 -6.31 38.63 1.01
CA ASP A 292 -7.56 37.89 1.20
C ASP A 292 -7.36 36.91 2.38
N GLN A 293 -7.85 37.29 3.57
CA GLN A 293 -7.67 36.51 4.80
C GLN A 293 -8.29 35.12 4.70
N ASP A 294 -9.46 35.00 4.06
CA ASP A 294 -10.12 33.69 3.90
C ASP A 294 -9.26 32.77 3.03
N LEU A 295 -8.60 33.30 2.00
CA LEU A 295 -7.63 32.55 1.21
C LEU A 295 -6.34 32.23 1.97
N GLU A 296 -5.84 33.14 2.79
CA GLU A 296 -4.65 32.91 3.63
C GLU A 296 -4.88 31.76 4.61
N ASP A 297 -6.05 31.73 5.25
CA ASP A 297 -6.45 30.66 6.16
C ASP A 297 -6.56 29.32 5.42
N VAL A 298 -7.20 29.31 4.24
CA VAL A 298 -7.29 28.12 3.38
C VAL A 298 -5.91 27.64 2.93
N PHE A 299 -5.01 28.56 2.58
CA PHE A 299 -3.66 28.23 2.16
C PHE A 299 -2.85 27.63 3.31
N THR A 300 -2.94 28.23 4.49
CA THR A 300 -2.28 27.75 5.72
C THR A 300 -2.79 26.36 6.11
N GLU A 301 -4.11 26.16 6.10
CA GLU A 301 -4.75 24.86 6.32
C GLU A 301 -4.27 23.82 5.29
N SER A 302 -4.18 24.21 4.01
CA SER A 302 -3.73 23.33 2.93
C SER A 302 -2.26 22.95 3.07
N ILE A 303 -1.38 23.89 3.46
CA ILE A 303 0.03 23.63 3.75
C ILE A 303 0.17 22.69 4.95
N GLY A 304 -0.62 22.88 6.01
CA GLY A 304 -0.61 21.99 7.17
C GLY A 304 -0.94 20.53 6.80
N ASN A 305 -1.77 20.33 5.78
CA ASN A 305 -2.14 19.03 5.25
C ASN A 305 -1.26 18.55 4.08
N PHE A 306 -0.19 19.27 3.73
CA PHE A 306 0.65 18.97 2.57
C PHE A 306 1.41 17.64 2.69
N TYR A 307 1.60 17.14 3.91
CA TYR A 307 2.29 15.89 4.16
C TYR A 307 1.45 14.94 5.02
N ASN A 308 1.65 13.65 4.81
CA ASN A 308 1.11 12.60 5.66
C ASN A 308 2.24 11.61 5.98
N ILE A 309 2.41 11.27 7.25
CA ILE A 309 3.37 10.25 7.69
C ILE A 309 2.57 9.01 8.07
N GLU A 310 2.62 7.99 7.21
CA GLU A 310 2.07 6.68 7.55
C GLU A 310 3.11 5.84 8.28
N SER A 311 2.87 5.60 9.57
CA SER A 311 3.63 4.61 10.35
C SER A 311 2.99 3.24 10.20
N LYS A 312 3.75 2.26 9.72
CA LYS A 312 3.37 0.84 9.65
C LYS A 312 4.47 0.02 10.30
N GLU A 313 4.11 -1.14 10.84
CA GLU A 313 5.11 -2.13 11.26
C GLU A 313 6.09 -2.38 10.12
N PHE A 314 7.38 -2.39 10.42
CA PHE A 314 8.36 -2.78 9.42
C PHE A 314 8.06 -4.22 9.00
N LYS A 315 8.02 -4.44 7.70
CA LYS A 315 7.99 -5.77 7.10
C LYS A 315 9.08 -5.76 6.07
N ASP A 316 10.07 -6.62 6.24
CA ASP A 316 10.97 -6.88 5.13
C ASP A 316 10.14 -7.47 3.98
N LYS A 317 10.53 -7.19 2.73
CA LYS A 317 9.85 -7.70 1.52
C LYS A 317 9.62 -9.20 1.58
N ASP A 318 10.46 -9.92 2.32
CA ASP A 318 10.38 -11.37 2.47
C ASP A 318 9.84 -11.85 3.83
N ASN A 319 9.46 -10.96 4.76
CA ASN A 319 9.25 -11.29 6.19
C ASN A 319 10.39 -12.14 6.81
N GLN A 320 11.58 -12.14 6.20
CA GLN A 320 12.66 -13.07 6.52
C GLN A 320 13.38 -12.71 7.82
N TYR A 321 13.38 -11.44 8.25
CA TYR A 321 14.38 -10.95 9.20
C TYR A 321 13.84 -10.36 10.51
N LEU A 322 12.56 -9.96 10.58
CA LEU A 322 11.93 -9.67 11.89
C LEU A 322 11.45 -10.95 12.57
N LEU A 323 12.34 -11.92 12.68
CA LEU A 323 12.13 -13.15 13.45
C LEU A 323 12.52 -12.95 14.91
N ILE A 324 12.43 -11.73 15.46
CA ILE A 324 12.73 -11.44 16.87
C ILE A 324 11.89 -12.37 17.77
N ASN A 325 10.60 -12.53 17.45
CA ASN A 325 9.71 -13.45 18.15
C ASN A 325 9.69 -14.85 17.52
N LYS A 326 10.52 -15.09 16.50
CA LYS A 326 10.56 -16.30 15.68
C LYS A 326 9.25 -16.69 15.01
N LEU A 327 8.21 -15.86 15.09
CA LEU A 327 6.94 -16.07 14.42
C LEU A 327 6.97 -15.37 13.06
N ALA A 328 6.72 -16.13 12.00
CA ALA A 328 6.58 -15.62 10.64
C ALA A 328 5.22 -16.00 10.06
N LYS A 329 4.88 -15.33 8.96
CA LYS A 329 3.61 -15.50 8.27
C LYS A 329 3.82 -15.56 6.76
N CYS A 330 3.17 -16.53 6.12
CA CYS A 330 3.06 -16.67 4.67
C CYS A 330 1.59 -16.76 4.27
N GLY A 331 1.07 -15.74 3.59
CA GLY A 331 -0.36 -15.66 3.30
C GLY A 331 -1.17 -15.71 4.60
N ASN A 332 -1.97 -16.77 4.79
CA ASN A 332 -2.74 -17.00 6.02
C ASN A 332 -2.06 -17.96 7.01
N PHE A 333 -0.89 -18.49 6.69
CA PHE A 333 -0.19 -19.51 7.49
C PHE A 333 0.83 -18.85 8.40
N ASN A 334 0.75 -19.12 9.71
CA ASN A 334 1.73 -18.68 10.71
C ASN A 334 2.61 -19.86 11.10
N TYR A 335 3.91 -19.64 11.24
CA TYR A 335 4.87 -20.68 11.60
C TYR A 335 5.99 -20.11 12.48
N TYR A 336 6.56 -20.98 13.32
CA TYR A 336 7.71 -20.67 14.15
C TYR A 336 9.01 -21.01 13.40
N VAL A 337 9.98 -20.12 13.34
CA VAL A 337 11.27 -20.36 12.65
C VAL A 337 12.33 -20.80 13.65
N THR A 338 13.00 -21.90 13.32
CA THR A 338 14.18 -22.37 14.06
C THR A 338 15.47 -22.15 13.28
N HIS A 339 16.53 -21.84 14.01
CA HIS A 339 17.91 -21.79 13.53
C HIS A 339 18.76 -22.95 14.08
N GLY A 340 18.12 -23.98 14.64
CA GLY A 340 18.77 -25.19 15.17
C GLY A 340 18.58 -25.38 16.67
N GLU A 341 18.03 -24.38 17.37
CA GLU A 341 17.67 -24.50 18.78
C GLU A 341 16.44 -25.40 19.01
N PRO A 342 16.23 -25.90 20.24
CA PRO A 342 15.09 -26.72 20.59
C PRO A 342 13.76 -26.06 20.22
N ILE A 343 12.88 -26.84 19.60
CA ILE A 343 11.57 -26.37 19.17
C ILE A 343 10.58 -26.48 20.35
N PRO A 344 9.84 -25.41 20.69
CA PRO A 344 8.82 -25.47 21.74
C PRO A 344 7.72 -26.50 21.41
N SER A 345 7.22 -27.19 22.44
CA SER A 345 6.31 -28.34 22.27
C SER A 345 4.88 -27.96 21.85
N ASP A 346 4.49 -26.71 22.06
CA ASP A 346 3.18 -26.13 21.72
C ASP A 346 3.07 -25.70 20.24
N ILE A 347 4.20 -25.68 19.51
CA ILE A 347 4.22 -25.35 18.09
C ILE A 347 3.69 -26.52 17.26
N SER A 348 2.89 -26.21 16.23
CA SER A 348 2.41 -27.17 15.22
C SER A 348 2.86 -26.86 13.79
N SER A 349 3.40 -25.66 13.53
CA SER A 349 3.92 -25.24 12.22
C SER A 349 5.32 -24.65 12.36
N LEU A 350 6.28 -25.20 11.60
CA LEU A 350 7.71 -24.96 11.77
C LEU A 350 8.37 -24.50 10.47
N GLY A 351 9.11 -23.40 10.51
CA GLY A 351 10.00 -22.92 9.46
C GLY A 351 11.44 -23.36 9.67
N LEU A 352 12.02 -23.97 8.66
CA LEU A 352 13.39 -24.46 8.64
C LEU A 352 14.25 -23.55 7.76
N SER A 353 15.17 -22.83 8.39
CA SER A 353 16.13 -21.96 7.71
C SER A 353 17.35 -22.73 7.17
N ASN A 354 18.19 -22.06 6.38
CA ASN A 354 19.42 -22.63 5.83
C ASN A 354 20.62 -22.66 6.81
N LYS A 355 20.48 -22.10 8.02
CA LYS A 355 21.54 -22.03 9.04
C LYS A 355 21.51 -23.18 10.04
N ILE A 356 20.61 -24.13 9.85
CA ILE A 356 20.45 -25.26 10.77
C ILE A 356 21.41 -26.39 10.42
N LYS A 357 21.82 -27.16 11.43
CA LYS A 357 22.35 -28.50 11.19
C LYS A 357 21.19 -29.49 11.22
N PHE A 358 20.54 -29.71 10.09
CA PHE A 358 19.27 -30.45 10.04
C PHE A 358 19.35 -31.85 10.67
N ASN A 359 20.45 -32.59 10.47
CA ASN A 359 20.62 -33.94 11.01
C ASN A 359 20.78 -33.99 12.54
N GLU A 360 21.13 -32.87 13.18
CA GLU A 360 21.24 -32.75 14.64
C GLU A 360 19.94 -32.21 15.27
N LEU A 361 18.98 -31.75 14.46
CA LEU A 361 17.75 -31.13 14.92
C LEU A 361 16.67 -32.19 15.23
N ARG A 362 16.19 -32.22 16.47
CA ARG A 362 15.05 -33.04 16.86
C ARG A 362 13.74 -32.28 16.61
N ILE A 363 12.97 -32.73 15.61
CA ILE A 363 11.65 -32.18 15.32
C ILE A 363 10.58 -32.89 16.19
N PRO A 364 9.78 -32.16 16.99
CA PRO A 364 8.71 -32.76 17.78
C PRO A 364 7.60 -33.41 16.94
N GLU A 365 6.94 -34.45 17.46
CA GLU A 365 5.78 -35.09 16.83
C GLU A 365 4.50 -34.22 16.82
N THR A 366 4.52 -33.08 17.53
CA THR A 366 3.43 -32.09 17.51
C THR A 366 3.38 -31.30 16.20
N ILE A 367 4.46 -31.31 15.42
CA ILE A 367 4.56 -30.60 14.14
C ILE A 367 3.71 -31.29 13.06
N LYS A 368 2.80 -30.53 12.46
CA LYS A 368 1.91 -30.96 11.37
C LYS A 368 2.23 -30.26 10.04
N GLU A 369 2.92 -29.13 10.10
CA GLU A 369 3.22 -28.26 8.97
C GLU A 369 4.69 -27.86 9.00
N ILE A 370 5.39 -27.98 7.87
CA ILE A 370 6.79 -27.55 7.74
C ILE A 370 6.98 -26.64 6.54
N HIS A 371 7.67 -25.53 6.76
CA HIS A 371 8.08 -24.53 5.79
C HIS A 371 9.60 -24.64 5.56
N PHE A 372 10.01 -25.14 4.39
CA PHE A 372 11.40 -25.16 3.95
C PHE A 372 11.77 -23.83 3.32
N LEU A 373 12.36 -22.93 4.12
CA LEU A 373 12.58 -21.52 3.77
C LEU A 373 13.68 -21.35 2.71
N ASN A 374 13.80 -20.11 2.20
CA ASN A 374 14.79 -19.76 1.18
C ASN A 374 16.20 -20.20 1.57
N GLY A 375 16.90 -20.79 0.60
CA GLY A 375 18.26 -21.29 0.73
C GLY A 375 18.40 -22.58 1.52
N PHE A 376 17.32 -23.19 2.01
CA PHE A 376 17.39 -24.48 2.70
C PHE A 376 18.13 -25.50 1.82
N ASN A 377 19.25 -26.03 2.31
CA ASN A 377 20.27 -26.70 1.51
C ASN A 377 20.53 -28.16 1.92
N HIS A 378 19.73 -28.71 2.83
CA HIS A 378 19.87 -30.10 3.25
C HIS A 378 19.01 -31.01 2.39
N GLN A 379 19.59 -32.14 1.96
CA GLN A 379 18.79 -33.24 1.43
C GLN A 379 18.29 -34.07 2.59
N PHE A 380 17.03 -34.45 2.53
CA PHE A 380 16.40 -35.33 3.50
C PHE A 380 15.56 -36.38 2.78
N GLU A 381 15.49 -37.54 3.40
CA GLU A 381 14.54 -38.58 3.03
C GLU A 381 13.27 -38.44 3.87
N SER A 382 12.15 -38.98 3.38
CA SER A 382 10.86 -38.88 4.05
C SER A 382 10.84 -39.42 5.48
N HIS A 383 11.75 -40.33 5.85
CA HIS A 383 11.81 -40.93 7.18
C HIS A 383 12.35 -39.98 8.28
N VAL A 384 13.00 -38.87 7.90
CA VAL A 384 13.54 -37.88 8.85
C VAL A 384 12.44 -37.00 9.44
N LEU A 385 11.33 -36.90 8.72
CA LEU A 385 10.19 -36.07 9.09
C LEU A 385 9.24 -36.81 10.05
N PRO A 386 8.68 -36.14 11.08
CA PRO A 386 7.68 -36.72 11.98
C PRO A 386 6.52 -37.42 11.24
N LYS A 387 5.98 -38.48 11.83
CA LYS A 387 4.89 -39.27 11.21
C LYS A 387 3.56 -38.49 11.13
N GLY A 388 3.44 -37.41 11.90
CA GLY A 388 2.25 -36.55 11.95
C GLY A 388 2.16 -35.47 10.88
N ILE A 389 3.16 -35.30 10.00
CA ILE A 389 3.16 -34.18 9.04
C ILE A 389 2.06 -34.35 7.98
N GLN A 390 1.31 -33.28 7.79
CA GLN A 390 0.19 -33.18 6.84
C GLN A 390 0.45 -32.14 5.74
N LYS A 391 1.25 -31.10 6.00
CA LYS A 391 1.44 -29.96 5.08
C LYS A 391 2.92 -29.61 4.91
N LEU A 392 3.34 -29.40 3.67
CA LEU A 392 4.69 -28.94 3.36
C LEU A 392 4.67 -27.69 2.48
N PHE A 393 5.53 -26.73 2.79
CA PHE A 393 5.75 -25.52 2.01
C PHE A 393 7.20 -25.47 1.56
N PHE A 394 7.44 -25.30 0.27
CA PHE A 394 8.76 -25.18 -0.33
C PHE A 394 8.93 -23.79 -0.90
N TYR A 395 9.89 -23.03 -0.39
CA TYR A 395 10.29 -21.73 -0.93
C TYR A 395 11.44 -21.90 -1.91
N ASP A 396 12.32 -20.92 -2.09
CA ASP A 396 13.49 -21.07 -2.95
C ASP A 396 14.59 -21.90 -2.26
N ILE A 397 14.35 -23.21 -2.11
CA ILE A 397 15.30 -24.16 -1.53
C ILE A 397 16.51 -24.32 -2.47
N ALA A 398 17.68 -24.64 -1.91
CA ALA A 398 18.94 -24.65 -2.67
C ALA A 398 19.17 -25.92 -3.50
N GLN A 399 18.36 -26.97 -3.31
CA GLN A 399 18.52 -28.26 -3.98
C GLN A 399 17.16 -28.77 -4.47
N PRO A 400 17.11 -29.46 -5.63
CA PRO A 400 15.87 -30.01 -6.15
C PRO A 400 15.33 -31.13 -5.26
N LEU A 401 14.01 -31.23 -5.19
CA LEU A 401 13.34 -32.34 -4.52
C LEU A 401 13.54 -33.64 -5.29
N LYS A 402 13.81 -34.73 -4.56
CA LYS A 402 13.94 -36.09 -5.10
C LYS A 402 12.65 -36.86 -4.92
N THR A 403 12.44 -37.90 -5.72
CA THR A 403 11.39 -38.90 -5.47
C THR A 403 11.50 -39.43 -4.04
N ASN A 404 10.36 -39.62 -3.36
CA ASN A 404 10.25 -40.05 -1.95
C ASN A 404 10.74 -39.04 -0.89
N SER A 405 11.08 -37.80 -1.27
CA SER A 405 11.40 -36.74 -0.29
C SER A 405 10.16 -36.24 0.47
N ILE A 406 8.99 -36.22 -0.18
CA ILE A 406 7.71 -35.88 0.45
C ILE A 406 7.10 -37.17 1.05
N PRO A 407 6.87 -37.23 2.38
CA PRO A 407 6.29 -38.40 3.03
C PRO A 407 4.85 -38.70 2.57
N SER A 408 4.45 -39.96 2.63
CA SER A 408 3.09 -40.42 2.29
C SER A 408 1.99 -39.90 3.22
N THR A 409 2.36 -39.35 4.39
CA THR A 409 1.45 -38.72 5.35
C THR A 409 0.97 -37.34 4.89
N VAL A 410 1.71 -36.69 3.99
CA VAL A 410 1.42 -35.34 3.50
C VAL A 410 0.18 -35.34 2.60
N LYS A 411 -0.73 -34.39 2.84
CA LYS A 411 -1.97 -34.18 2.09
C LYS A 411 -1.97 -32.89 1.27
N GLU A 412 -1.19 -31.90 1.69
CA GLU A 412 -1.15 -30.58 1.08
C GLU A 412 0.29 -30.12 0.86
N VAL A 413 0.62 -29.69 -0.36
CA VAL A 413 1.95 -29.19 -0.72
C VAL A 413 1.85 -27.82 -1.38
N HIS A 414 2.67 -26.88 -0.92
CA HIS A 414 2.77 -25.51 -1.45
C HIS A 414 4.15 -25.29 -2.05
N PHE A 415 4.20 -24.86 -3.32
CA PHE A 415 5.43 -24.37 -3.95
C PHE A 415 5.34 -22.84 -4.02
N CYS A 416 6.00 -22.20 -3.06
CA CYS A 416 5.94 -20.77 -2.79
C CYS A 416 6.69 -19.94 -3.84
N SER A 417 6.43 -18.62 -3.83
CA SER A 417 7.05 -17.68 -4.77
C SER A 417 8.57 -17.76 -4.71
N GLY A 418 9.21 -17.88 -5.87
CA GLY A 418 10.66 -18.00 -5.96
C GLY A 418 11.18 -19.42 -6.17
N PHE A 419 10.37 -20.47 -5.94
CA PHE A 419 10.82 -21.87 -6.11
C PHE A 419 11.49 -22.07 -7.49
N SER A 420 12.80 -22.26 -7.47
CA SER A 420 13.65 -22.13 -8.66
C SER A 420 13.87 -23.43 -9.44
N HIS A 421 13.48 -24.56 -8.86
CA HIS A 421 13.69 -25.88 -9.44
C HIS A 421 12.48 -26.40 -10.22
N THR A 422 12.72 -27.36 -11.11
CA THR A 422 11.65 -28.09 -11.80
C THR A 422 10.98 -29.06 -10.83
N ILE A 423 9.64 -29.07 -10.81
CA ILE A 423 8.87 -30.09 -10.10
C ILE A 423 8.84 -31.34 -10.98
N ALA A 424 9.80 -32.24 -10.79
CA ALA A 424 9.92 -33.44 -11.62
C ALA A 424 8.76 -34.44 -11.37
N PRO A 425 8.42 -35.30 -12.34
CA PRO A 425 7.42 -36.35 -12.15
C PRO A 425 7.73 -37.24 -10.95
N ASN A 426 6.69 -37.66 -10.23
CA ASN A 426 6.76 -38.50 -9.01
C ASN A 426 7.42 -37.86 -7.78
N VAL A 427 7.83 -36.59 -7.83
CA VAL A 427 8.26 -35.85 -6.63
C VAL A 427 7.10 -35.65 -5.67
N ILE A 428 5.94 -35.24 -6.18
CA ILE A 428 4.69 -35.19 -5.43
C ILE A 428 4.14 -36.62 -5.39
N PRO A 429 3.96 -37.24 -4.21
CA PRO A 429 3.38 -38.57 -4.12
C PRO A 429 1.86 -38.52 -4.35
N SER A 430 1.27 -39.63 -4.79
CA SER A 430 -0.19 -39.76 -5.02
C SER A 430 -1.03 -39.64 -3.74
N THR A 431 -0.42 -39.58 -2.56
CA THR A 431 -1.10 -39.36 -1.28
C THR A 431 -1.49 -37.90 -1.05
N VAL A 432 -0.89 -36.97 -1.80
CA VAL A 432 -1.19 -35.53 -1.76
C VAL A 432 -2.50 -35.27 -2.49
N SER A 433 -3.47 -34.69 -1.81
CA SER A 433 -4.78 -34.34 -2.39
C SER A 433 -4.84 -32.89 -2.87
N LYS A 434 -4.01 -32.00 -2.30
CA LYS A 434 -4.02 -30.56 -2.59
C LYS A 434 -2.63 -30.03 -2.95
N VAL A 435 -2.54 -29.31 -4.07
CA VAL A 435 -1.31 -28.62 -4.48
C VAL A 435 -1.60 -27.13 -4.69
N VAL A 436 -0.72 -26.28 -4.17
CA VAL A 436 -0.78 -24.83 -4.33
C VAL A 436 0.52 -24.33 -4.97
N LEU A 437 0.41 -23.62 -6.09
CA LEU A 437 1.53 -23.08 -6.84
C LEU A 437 1.45 -21.56 -6.85
N TYR A 438 2.53 -20.90 -6.41
CA TYR A 438 2.69 -19.44 -6.48
C TYR A 438 3.57 -19.07 -7.68
N ASP A 439 4.44 -18.05 -7.58
CA ASP A 439 5.38 -17.66 -8.65
C ASP A 439 6.59 -18.61 -8.74
N ILE A 440 6.35 -19.86 -9.19
CA ILE A 440 7.41 -20.83 -9.51
C ILE A 440 8.20 -20.41 -10.75
N LYS A 441 9.51 -20.69 -10.78
CA LYS A 441 10.39 -20.18 -11.86
C LYS A 441 10.57 -21.12 -13.04
N GLN A 442 10.28 -22.40 -12.87
CA GLN A 442 10.33 -23.38 -13.95
C GLN A 442 8.93 -23.76 -14.40
N PRO A 443 8.73 -24.03 -15.70
CA PRO A 443 7.45 -24.52 -16.22
C PRO A 443 7.15 -25.92 -15.67
N LEU A 444 5.86 -26.21 -15.52
CA LEU A 444 5.38 -27.56 -15.21
C LEU A 444 5.56 -28.48 -16.42
N GLN A 445 5.81 -29.76 -16.16
CA GLN A 445 5.90 -30.83 -17.16
C GLN A 445 4.78 -31.85 -16.93
N PRO A 446 4.44 -32.69 -17.92
CA PRO A 446 3.50 -33.79 -17.71
C PRO A 446 3.94 -34.67 -16.53
N GLY A 447 3.04 -34.88 -15.57
CA GLY A 447 3.33 -35.63 -14.35
C GLY A 447 3.99 -34.84 -13.21
N SER A 448 4.30 -33.55 -13.39
CA SER A 448 4.73 -32.66 -12.28
C SER A 448 3.71 -32.62 -11.14
N ILE A 449 2.42 -32.61 -11.50
CA ILE A 449 1.30 -32.77 -10.56
C ILE A 449 0.89 -34.24 -10.59
N ALA A 450 0.87 -34.89 -9.43
CA ALA A 450 0.57 -36.32 -9.33
C ALA A 450 -0.91 -36.63 -9.57
N ASN A 451 -1.21 -37.83 -10.11
CA ASN A 451 -2.59 -38.28 -10.37
C ASN A 451 -3.46 -38.53 -9.13
N GLY A 452 -2.91 -38.36 -7.92
CA GLY A 452 -3.69 -38.40 -6.68
C GLY A 452 -4.23 -37.04 -6.22
N VAL A 453 -3.77 -35.96 -6.84
CA VAL A 453 -4.18 -34.60 -6.50
C VAL A 453 -5.60 -34.36 -7.02
N THR A 454 -6.47 -33.77 -6.20
CA THR A 454 -7.86 -33.46 -6.54
C THR A 454 -8.15 -31.95 -6.49
N GLU A 455 -7.33 -31.19 -5.76
CA GLU A 455 -7.46 -29.73 -5.63
C GLU A 455 -6.16 -29.03 -6.04
N LEU A 456 -6.24 -28.13 -7.02
CA LEU A 456 -5.11 -27.34 -7.51
C LEU A 456 -5.39 -25.84 -7.38
N HIS A 457 -4.43 -25.10 -6.81
CA HIS A 457 -4.47 -23.64 -6.78
C HIS A 457 -3.30 -23.07 -7.58
N LEU A 458 -3.61 -22.23 -8.58
CA LEU A 458 -2.64 -21.35 -9.24
C LEU A 458 -2.81 -19.94 -8.67
N ASN A 459 -1.98 -19.63 -7.68
CA ASN A 459 -2.12 -18.49 -6.79
C ASN A 459 -1.54 -17.19 -7.38
N ASN A 460 -1.67 -16.09 -6.64
CA ASN A 460 -1.20 -14.77 -7.05
C ASN A 460 0.26 -14.79 -7.50
N GLY A 461 0.50 -14.24 -8.68
CA GLY A 461 1.83 -14.11 -9.26
C GLY A 461 2.31 -15.34 -10.04
N PHE A 462 1.56 -16.45 -10.10
CA PHE A 462 1.89 -17.61 -10.94
C PHE A 462 2.14 -17.17 -12.39
N ASN A 463 3.36 -17.37 -12.89
CA ASN A 463 3.86 -16.76 -14.12
C ASN A 463 4.37 -17.77 -15.16
N GLN A 464 3.73 -18.92 -15.25
CA GLN A 464 4.08 -19.94 -16.25
C GLN A 464 2.87 -20.22 -17.14
N PHE A 465 3.11 -20.59 -18.39
CA PHE A 465 2.05 -21.12 -19.24
C PHE A 465 1.62 -22.50 -18.74
N ILE A 466 0.30 -22.72 -18.68
CA ILE A 466 -0.25 -24.07 -18.53
C ILE A 466 -0.52 -24.62 -19.92
N LEU A 467 0.32 -25.54 -20.37
CA LEU A 467 0.11 -26.25 -21.63
C LEU A 467 -0.99 -27.33 -21.47
N PRO A 468 -1.63 -27.76 -22.58
CA PRO A 468 -2.51 -28.93 -22.55
C PRO A 468 -1.86 -30.16 -21.92
N ASN A 469 -2.65 -30.97 -21.21
CA ASN A 469 -2.22 -32.20 -20.53
C ASN A 469 -1.24 -32.02 -19.35
N ILE A 470 -0.98 -30.78 -18.90
CA ILE A 470 -0.16 -30.52 -17.70
C ILE A 470 -0.96 -30.70 -16.41
N ILE A 471 -2.19 -30.18 -16.38
CA ILE A 471 -3.12 -30.41 -15.27
C ILE A 471 -3.72 -31.82 -15.47
N PRO A 472 -3.52 -32.77 -14.54
CA PRO A 472 -3.98 -34.14 -14.70
C PRO A 472 -5.51 -34.25 -14.57
N ASP A 473 -6.09 -35.29 -15.18
CA ASP A 473 -7.54 -35.55 -15.16
C ASP A 473 -8.11 -35.88 -13.77
N SER A 474 -7.24 -36.09 -12.78
CA SER A 474 -7.60 -36.30 -11.36
C SER A 474 -8.06 -35.02 -10.66
N ILE A 475 -7.75 -33.83 -11.20
CA ILE A 475 -8.14 -32.56 -10.59
C ILE A 475 -9.66 -32.39 -10.70
N GLU A 476 -10.31 -32.28 -9.54
CA GLU A 476 -11.75 -32.01 -9.42
C GLU A 476 -12.02 -30.52 -9.20
N LYS A 477 -11.12 -29.82 -8.49
CA LYS A 477 -11.26 -28.40 -8.12
C LYS A 477 -10.04 -27.60 -8.54
N LEU A 478 -10.26 -26.56 -9.34
CA LEU A 478 -9.21 -25.65 -9.81
C LEU A 478 -9.50 -24.22 -9.34
N TYR A 479 -8.54 -23.61 -8.65
CA TYR A 479 -8.60 -22.23 -8.20
C TYR A 479 -7.57 -21.39 -8.93
N LEU A 480 -8.03 -20.33 -9.60
CA LEU A 480 -7.20 -19.38 -10.33
C LEU A 480 -7.34 -18.00 -9.70
N TYR A 481 -6.21 -17.40 -9.33
CA TYR A 481 -6.17 -16.07 -8.73
C TYR A 481 -5.58 -15.06 -9.73
N GLU A 482 -4.76 -14.11 -9.29
CA GLU A 482 -4.02 -13.19 -10.17
C GLU A 482 -2.83 -13.89 -10.84
N ILE A 483 -3.12 -14.80 -11.77
CA ILE A 483 -2.11 -15.44 -12.63
C ILE A 483 -1.63 -14.44 -13.69
N LYS A 484 -0.35 -14.50 -14.05
CA LYS A 484 0.26 -13.53 -15.00
C LYS A 484 0.11 -13.93 -16.46
N GLN A 485 0.01 -15.23 -16.75
CA GLN A 485 -0.10 -15.75 -18.12
C GLN A 485 -1.55 -16.11 -18.45
N PRO A 486 -1.99 -15.91 -19.71
CA PRO A 486 -3.33 -16.30 -20.14
C PRO A 486 -3.48 -17.83 -20.16
N LEU A 487 -4.72 -18.30 -20.00
CA LEU A 487 -5.06 -19.71 -20.14
C LEU A 487 -5.15 -20.08 -21.62
N LEU A 488 -4.59 -21.24 -21.98
CA LEU A 488 -4.63 -21.77 -23.34
C LEU A 488 -5.85 -22.68 -23.54
N SER A 489 -6.35 -22.75 -24.77
CA SER A 489 -7.42 -23.70 -25.11
C SER A 489 -7.00 -25.13 -24.78
N GLY A 490 -7.85 -25.87 -24.07
CA GLY A 490 -7.57 -27.26 -23.68
C GLY A 490 -6.56 -27.44 -22.55
N CYS A 491 -6.13 -26.37 -21.86
CA CYS A 491 -5.23 -26.49 -20.71
C CYS A 491 -5.93 -26.98 -19.43
N ILE A 492 -7.24 -26.74 -19.31
CA ILE A 492 -8.08 -27.23 -18.22
C ILE A 492 -8.66 -28.59 -18.65
N PRO A 493 -8.50 -29.66 -17.84
CA PRO A 493 -8.98 -31.00 -18.20
C PRO A 493 -10.51 -31.04 -18.26
N SER A 494 -11.05 -31.85 -19.16
CA SER A 494 -12.50 -32.03 -19.32
C SER A 494 -13.15 -32.80 -18.17
N THR A 495 -12.38 -33.37 -17.25
CA THR A 495 -12.89 -34.03 -16.04
C THR A 495 -13.15 -33.05 -14.88
N LEU A 496 -12.70 -31.79 -14.99
CA LEU A 496 -12.82 -30.79 -13.93
C LEU A 496 -14.29 -30.57 -13.53
N ARG A 497 -14.56 -30.55 -12.22
CA ARG A 497 -15.93 -30.38 -11.68
C ARG A 497 -16.21 -28.96 -11.24
N GLU A 498 -15.25 -28.32 -10.58
CA GLU A 498 -15.41 -26.99 -9.97
C GLU A 498 -14.25 -26.07 -10.39
N LEU A 499 -14.58 -24.90 -10.93
CA LEU A 499 -13.61 -23.86 -11.31
C LEU A 499 -13.90 -22.59 -10.51
N TYR A 500 -12.86 -22.06 -9.85
CA TYR A 500 -12.95 -20.85 -9.04
C TYR A 500 -12.02 -19.77 -9.58
N LEU A 501 -12.61 -18.72 -10.15
CA LEU A 501 -11.91 -17.49 -10.54
C LEU A 501 -11.97 -16.52 -9.35
N ARG A 502 -10.83 -16.31 -8.69
CA ARG A 502 -10.70 -15.60 -7.41
C ARG A 502 -10.01 -14.24 -7.60
N SER A 503 -9.63 -13.63 -6.48
CA SER A 503 -9.11 -12.26 -6.37
C SER A 503 -8.06 -11.91 -7.41
N GLY A 504 -8.36 -10.92 -8.23
CA GLY A 504 -7.42 -10.35 -9.19
C GLY A 504 -7.29 -11.12 -10.51
N PHE A 505 -8.12 -12.14 -10.80
CA PHE A 505 -8.03 -12.83 -12.08
C PHE A 505 -8.26 -11.85 -13.25
N ASN A 506 -7.21 -11.61 -14.04
CA ASN A 506 -7.14 -10.51 -15.02
C ASN A 506 -6.88 -10.99 -16.45
N HIS A 507 -7.49 -12.10 -16.84
CA HIS A 507 -7.45 -12.60 -18.22
C HIS A 507 -8.86 -12.74 -18.78
N PRO A 508 -9.05 -12.56 -20.10
CA PRO A 508 -10.35 -12.79 -20.73
C PRO A 508 -10.82 -14.22 -20.52
N ILE A 509 -12.09 -14.38 -20.13
CA ILE A 509 -12.74 -15.68 -20.14
C ILE A 509 -13.37 -15.87 -21.51
N THR A 510 -12.85 -16.83 -22.27
CA THR A 510 -13.37 -17.21 -23.59
C THR A 510 -14.00 -18.61 -23.54
N PRO A 511 -14.98 -18.91 -24.42
CA PRO A 511 -15.69 -20.18 -24.38
C PRO A 511 -14.81 -21.42 -24.65
N SER A 512 -13.60 -21.25 -25.18
CA SER A 512 -12.65 -22.35 -25.40
C SER A 512 -11.79 -22.71 -24.17
N ILE A 513 -11.80 -21.87 -23.13
CA ILE A 513 -10.97 -22.08 -21.93
C ILE A 513 -11.69 -22.96 -20.90
N ILE A 514 -12.98 -22.69 -20.66
CA ILE A 514 -13.75 -23.41 -19.64
C ILE A 514 -14.36 -24.68 -20.27
N PRO A 515 -14.13 -25.89 -19.71
CA PRO A 515 -14.69 -27.11 -20.28
C PRO A 515 -16.22 -27.18 -20.12
N HIS A 516 -16.90 -27.72 -21.13
CA HIS A 516 -18.38 -27.85 -21.17
C HIS A 516 -18.95 -28.78 -20.08
N SER A 517 -18.12 -29.66 -19.53
CA SER A 517 -18.44 -30.63 -18.48
C SER A 517 -18.42 -30.05 -17.07
N LEU A 518 -18.02 -28.79 -16.91
CA LEU A 518 -17.89 -28.13 -15.62
C LEU A 518 -19.26 -28.04 -14.92
N LYS A 519 -19.32 -28.51 -13.67
CA LYS A 519 -20.56 -28.49 -12.87
C LYS A 519 -20.79 -27.12 -12.24
N LEU A 520 -19.73 -26.58 -11.60
CA LEU A 520 -19.78 -25.34 -10.83
C LEU A 520 -18.72 -24.36 -11.32
N LEU A 521 -19.14 -23.14 -11.63
CA LEU A 521 -18.27 -22.00 -11.90
C LEU A 521 -18.46 -20.92 -10.84
N TYR A 522 -17.40 -20.60 -10.10
CA TYR A 522 -17.35 -19.45 -9.19
C TYR A 522 -16.58 -18.30 -9.83
N ILE A 523 -17.19 -17.13 -9.91
CA ILE A 523 -16.62 -15.89 -10.44
C ILE A 523 -16.59 -14.85 -9.32
N GLY A 524 -15.40 -14.58 -8.79
CA GLY A 524 -15.17 -13.54 -7.78
C GLY A 524 -14.74 -12.21 -8.42
N ASP A 525 -13.68 -11.63 -7.87
CA ASP A 525 -13.07 -10.38 -8.34
C ASP A 525 -12.25 -10.58 -9.63
N VAL A 526 -12.96 -10.68 -10.75
CA VAL A 526 -12.40 -10.74 -12.12
C VAL A 526 -12.25 -9.34 -12.70
N LYS A 527 -11.11 -9.04 -13.32
CA LYS A 527 -10.76 -7.68 -13.79
C LYS A 527 -11.13 -7.39 -15.24
N GLN A 528 -11.22 -8.43 -16.07
CA GLN A 528 -11.63 -8.31 -17.47
C GLN A 528 -13.15 -8.39 -17.59
N GLN A 529 -13.72 -7.55 -18.45
CA GLN A 529 -15.17 -7.48 -18.65
C GLN A 529 -15.70 -8.82 -19.19
N LEU A 530 -16.76 -9.35 -18.56
CA LEU A 530 -17.51 -10.47 -19.10
C LEU A 530 -18.33 -10.02 -20.31
N ASN A 531 -18.24 -10.77 -21.42
CA ASN A 531 -19.01 -10.54 -22.64
C ASN A 531 -19.93 -11.73 -22.93
N GLN A 532 -20.87 -11.56 -23.86
CA GLN A 532 -21.69 -12.66 -24.34
C GLN A 532 -20.81 -13.83 -24.81
N GLY A 533 -21.10 -15.03 -24.30
CA GLY A 533 -20.35 -16.24 -24.62
C GLY A 533 -19.05 -16.44 -23.82
N SER A 534 -18.67 -15.51 -22.92
CA SER A 534 -17.54 -15.72 -22.00
C SER A 534 -17.72 -16.98 -21.14
N ILE A 535 -18.94 -17.20 -20.66
CA ILE A 535 -19.32 -18.40 -19.93
C ILE A 535 -19.91 -19.41 -20.93
N PRO A 536 -19.31 -20.59 -21.16
CA PRO A 536 -19.77 -21.53 -22.17
C PRO A 536 -21.11 -22.18 -21.80
N PHE A 537 -21.84 -22.59 -22.83
CA PHE A 537 -23.05 -23.38 -22.66
C PHE A 537 -22.73 -24.76 -22.05
N GLY A 538 -23.54 -25.23 -21.11
CA GLY A 538 -23.41 -26.54 -20.45
C GLY A 538 -23.32 -26.46 -18.94
N ILE A 539 -22.77 -25.36 -18.41
CA ILE A 539 -22.63 -25.12 -16.96
C ILE A 539 -24.02 -25.05 -16.31
N LYS A 540 -24.17 -25.76 -15.19
CA LYS A 540 -25.44 -25.88 -14.44
C LYS A 540 -25.51 -24.95 -13.23
N GLU A 541 -24.37 -24.69 -12.59
CA GLU A 541 -24.29 -23.93 -11.35
C GLU A 541 -23.26 -22.80 -11.45
N ILE A 542 -23.68 -21.56 -11.15
CA ILE A 542 -22.80 -20.39 -11.18
C ILE A 542 -22.92 -19.59 -9.88
N HIS A 543 -21.76 -19.20 -9.34
CA HIS A 543 -21.65 -18.34 -8.17
C HIS A 543 -20.94 -17.03 -8.55
N PHE A 544 -21.63 -15.91 -8.45
CA PHE A 544 -21.04 -14.57 -8.50
C PHE A 544 -20.70 -14.12 -7.08
N GLY A 545 -19.40 -14.17 -6.78
CA GLY A 545 -18.82 -14.08 -5.46
C GLY A 545 -18.43 -12.68 -5.00
N ASN A 546 -17.82 -12.64 -3.81
CA ASN A 546 -17.30 -11.41 -3.22
C ASN A 546 -16.26 -10.74 -4.13
N GLY A 547 -16.43 -9.44 -4.31
CA GLY A 547 -15.54 -8.60 -5.11
C GLY A 547 -15.90 -8.57 -6.60
N PHE A 548 -16.94 -9.29 -7.05
CA PHE A 548 -17.44 -9.14 -8.41
C PHE A 548 -17.97 -7.72 -8.64
N ASP A 549 -17.29 -6.95 -9.48
CA ASP A 549 -17.48 -5.52 -9.67
C ASP A 549 -17.83 -5.16 -11.12
N GLN A 550 -18.70 -5.95 -11.74
CA GLN A 550 -19.17 -5.73 -13.11
C GLN A 550 -20.71 -5.82 -13.18
N PRO A 551 -21.36 -5.09 -14.12
CA PRO A 551 -22.79 -5.26 -14.36
C PRO A 551 -23.07 -6.60 -15.06
N ILE A 552 -24.24 -7.18 -14.79
CA ILE A 552 -24.71 -8.42 -15.44
C ILE A 552 -25.86 -8.07 -16.38
N THR A 553 -25.63 -8.25 -17.69
CA THR A 553 -26.63 -8.03 -18.75
C THR A 553 -27.28 -9.36 -19.18
N SER A 554 -28.32 -9.29 -20.02
CA SER A 554 -29.21 -10.40 -20.44
C SER A 554 -28.55 -11.61 -21.11
N ASP A 555 -27.27 -11.49 -21.45
CA ASP A 555 -26.53 -12.33 -22.39
C ASP A 555 -25.20 -12.84 -21.82
N ILE A 556 -24.89 -12.48 -20.56
CA ILE A 556 -23.71 -12.96 -19.84
C ILE A 556 -23.89 -14.38 -19.32
N ILE A 557 -25.07 -14.69 -18.76
CA ILE A 557 -25.37 -15.99 -18.15
C ILE A 557 -26.02 -16.89 -19.21
N PRO A 558 -25.42 -18.04 -19.57
CA PRO A 558 -25.95 -18.91 -20.62
C PRO A 558 -27.24 -19.62 -20.18
N SER A 559 -28.10 -19.95 -21.15
CA SER A 559 -29.37 -20.65 -20.95
C SER A 559 -29.23 -22.13 -20.55
N SER A 560 -28.04 -22.62 -20.22
CA SER A 560 -27.84 -23.95 -19.63
C SER A 560 -27.96 -23.96 -18.11
N VAL A 561 -27.81 -22.79 -17.46
CA VAL A 561 -27.71 -22.62 -16.01
C VAL A 561 -29.05 -22.91 -15.34
N GLU A 562 -29.01 -23.70 -14.27
CA GLU A 562 -30.18 -24.11 -13.48
C GLU A 562 -30.14 -23.56 -12.04
N SER A 563 -28.95 -23.41 -11.45
CA SER A 563 -28.76 -22.84 -10.11
C SER A 563 -27.81 -21.65 -10.16
N LEU A 564 -28.24 -20.52 -9.59
CA LEU A 564 -27.51 -19.26 -9.66
C LEU A 564 -27.44 -18.59 -8.29
N PHE A 565 -26.22 -18.21 -7.90
CA PHE A 565 -25.93 -17.66 -6.57
C PHE A 565 -25.23 -16.31 -6.71
N PHE A 566 -25.77 -15.29 -6.04
CA PHE A 566 -25.19 -13.95 -5.94
C PHE A 566 -24.83 -13.65 -4.49
N TYR A 567 -23.58 -13.30 -4.22
CA TYR A 567 -23.13 -12.87 -2.89
C TYR A 567 -22.96 -11.34 -2.84
N ASN A 568 -21.84 -10.84 -2.34
CA ASN A 568 -21.53 -9.41 -2.28
C ASN A 568 -21.07 -8.87 -3.66
N ILE A 569 -22.02 -8.72 -4.60
CA ILE A 569 -21.79 -8.09 -5.90
C ILE A 569 -21.92 -6.57 -5.83
N LYS A 570 -21.14 -5.82 -6.60
CA LYS A 570 -21.11 -4.35 -6.55
C LYS A 570 -22.33 -3.68 -7.20
N TYR A 571 -22.87 -4.26 -8.28
CA TYR A 571 -23.94 -3.65 -9.08
C TYR A 571 -25.28 -4.38 -8.92
N PRO A 572 -26.41 -3.66 -9.05
CA PRO A 572 -27.72 -4.27 -9.07
C PRO A 572 -27.92 -5.16 -10.30
N LEU A 573 -28.82 -6.13 -10.17
CA LEU A 573 -29.22 -7.02 -11.26
C LEU A 573 -30.27 -6.34 -12.14
N SER A 574 -30.02 -6.28 -13.45
CA SER A 574 -30.93 -5.67 -14.42
C SER A 574 -32.14 -6.57 -14.70
N PRO A 575 -33.31 -6.02 -15.09
CA PRO A 575 -34.39 -6.82 -15.65
C PRO A 575 -33.89 -7.71 -16.79
N TYR A 576 -34.34 -8.96 -16.85
CA TYR A 576 -33.94 -9.95 -17.85
C TYR A 576 -32.45 -10.37 -17.83
N SER A 577 -31.66 -9.96 -16.83
CA SER A 577 -30.25 -10.37 -16.71
C SER A 577 -30.05 -11.86 -16.37
N ILE A 578 -31.07 -12.50 -15.79
CA ILE A 578 -31.06 -13.90 -15.41
C ILE A 578 -31.89 -14.70 -16.44
N PRO A 579 -31.35 -15.75 -17.06
CA PRO A 579 -32.08 -16.52 -18.06
C PRO A 579 -33.24 -17.31 -17.46
N ASN A 580 -34.29 -17.53 -18.25
CA ASN A 580 -35.46 -18.34 -17.87
C ASN A 580 -35.15 -19.84 -17.68
N THR A 581 -33.90 -20.29 -17.69
CA THR A 581 -33.56 -21.69 -17.38
C THR A 581 -33.23 -21.92 -15.92
N VAL A 582 -32.99 -20.84 -15.16
CA VAL A 582 -32.69 -20.90 -13.73
C VAL A 582 -33.93 -21.34 -12.95
N LYS A 583 -33.77 -22.43 -12.18
CA LYS A 583 -34.77 -23.03 -11.29
C LYS A 583 -34.54 -22.61 -9.84
N GLU A 584 -33.28 -22.46 -9.44
CA GLU A 584 -32.87 -22.03 -8.10
C GLU A 584 -32.07 -20.74 -8.18
N LEU A 585 -32.54 -19.71 -7.46
CA LEU A 585 -31.86 -18.43 -7.34
C LEU A 585 -31.59 -18.14 -5.86
N GLN A 586 -30.32 -17.93 -5.51
CA GLN A 586 -29.92 -17.52 -4.18
C GLN A 586 -29.28 -16.13 -4.18
N LEU A 587 -29.84 -15.22 -3.39
CA LEU A 587 -29.26 -13.93 -3.01
C LEU A 587 -28.62 -14.10 -1.63
N GLY A 588 -27.34 -14.44 -1.63
CA GLY A 588 -26.52 -14.81 -0.48
C GLY A 588 -26.05 -13.63 0.38
N ASN A 589 -25.13 -13.94 1.30
CA ASN A 589 -24.58 -12.97 2.23
C ASN A 589 -23.88 -11.80 1.50
N GLY A 590 -24.18 -10.57 1.92
CA GLY A 590 -23.64 -9.35 1.33
C GLY A 590 -24.40 -8.81 0.12
N PHE A 591 -25.37 -9.53 -0.44
CA PHE A 591 -26.22 -8.98 -1.51
C PHE A 591 -27.10 -7.85 -0.95
N SER A 592 -26.91 -6.62 -1.44
CA SER A 592 -27.52 -5.41 -0.87
C SER A 592 -28.28 -4.56 -1.90
N HIS A 593 -28.73 -5.13 -3.01
CA HIS A 593 -29.42 -4.40 -4.10
C HIS A 593 -30.93 -4.65 -4.14
N ILE A 594 -31.71 -3.64 -4.50
CA ILE A 594 -33.17 -3.77 -4.66
C ILE A 594 -33.44 -4.71 -5.84
N ILE A 595 -34.38 -5.63 -5.66
CA ILE A 595 -34.86 -6.49 -6.75
C ILE A 595 -36.06 -5.82 -7.42
N HIS A 596 -35.92 -5.55 -8.72
CA HIS A 596 -36.97 -4.97 -9.55
C HIS A 596 -37.82 -6.05 -10.25
N PRO A 597 -39.04 -5.71 -10.71
CA PRO A 597 -39.84 -6.61 -11.52
C PRO A 597 -39.06 -7.11 -12.73
N LYS A 598 -39.26 -8.40 -13.08
CA LYS A 598 -38.59 -9.09 -14.19
C LYS A 598 -37.08 -9.34 -14.00
N THR A 599 -36.49 -8.99 -12.85
CA THR A 599 -35.13 -9.45 -12.50
C THR A 599 -35.11 -10.95 -12.21
N ILE A 600 -36.07 -11.44 -11.42
CA ILE A 600 -36.24 -12.88 -11.18
C ILE A 600 -37.07 -13.47 -12.34
N PRO A 601 -36.56 -14.46 -13.09
CA PRO A 601 -37.26 -15.04 -14.22
C PRO A 601 -38.40 -15.98 -13.82
N SER A 602 -39.33 -16.21 -14.73
CA SER A 602 -40.56 -16.98 -14.48
C SER A 602 -40.37 -18.50 -14.37
N ASN A 603 -39.15 -19.02 -14.38
CA ASN A 603 -38.89 -20.44 -14.18
C ASN A 603 -38.19 -20.75 -12.85
N VAL A 604 -37.88 -19.72 -12.06
CA VAL A 604 -37.40 -19.91 -10.69
C VAL A 604 -38.52 -20.53 -9.86
N SER A 605 -38.26 -21.70 -9.30
CA SER A 605 -39.14 -22.42 -8.39
C SER A 605 -38.69 -22.33 -6.94
N ARG A 606 -37.38 -22.19 -6.69
CA ARG A 606 -36.76 -22.03 -5.37
C ARG A 606 -36.00 -20.70 -5.30
N LEU A 607 -36.41 -19.84 -4.38
CA LEU A 607 -35.79 -18.53 -4.13
C LEU A 607 -35.25 -18.45 -2.71
N ILE A 608 -33.95 -18.20 -2.55
CA ILE A 608 -33.31 -18.06 -1.25
C ILE A 608 -32.78 -16.63 -1.11
N ILE A 609 -33.13 -15.95 -0.03
CA ILE A 609 -32.67 -14.58 0.25
C ILE A 609 -32.10 -14.55 1.66
N TYR A 610 -30.77 -14.39 1.74
CA TYR A 610 -30.05 -14.44 3.00
C TYR A 610 -30.25 -13.18 3.85
N SER A 611 -30.32 -12.00 3.22
CA SER A 611 -30.54 -10.71 3.90
C SER A 611 -31.68 -9.93 3.23
N PHE A 612 -32.76 -9.69 3.97
CA PHE A 612 -33.95 -8.93 3.55
C PHE A 612 -33.80 -7.41 3.75
N LYS A 613 -32.59 -6.89 3.54
CA LYS A 613 -32.28 -5.46 3.52
C LYS A 613 -31.32 -5.26 2.34
N PRO A 614 -31.79 -4.89 1.14
CA PRO A 614 -32.87 -3.92 0.80
C PRO A 614 -34.23 -4.53 0.37
N PRO A 615 -35.29 -3.71 0.17
CA PRO A 615 -36.63 -4.21 -0.11
C PRO A 615 -36.77 -4.90 -1.47
N ILE A 616 -37.49 -6.01 -1.48
CA ILE A 616 -38.12 -6.58 -2.68
C ILE A 616 -39.30 -5.68 -3.05
N THR A 617 -39.37 -5.21 -4.29
CA THR A 617 -40.54 -4.41 -4.73
C THR A 617 -41.72 -5.29 -5.13
N LYS A 618 -42.94 -4.75 -5.07
CA LYS A 618 -44.16 -5.47 -5.47
C LYS A 618 -44.02 -5.96 -6.92
N GLY A 619 -44.29 -7.24 -7.16
CA GLY A 619 -44.17 -7.86 -8.49
C GLY A 619 -42.74 -8.31 -8.86
N SER A 620 -41.76 -8.19 -7.96
CA SER A 620 -40.40 -8.67 -8.19
C SER A 620 -40.23 -10.17 -8.03
N VAL A 621 -41.07 -10.81 -7.21
CA VAL A 621 -41.12 -12.28 -7.10
C VAL A 621 -42.21 -12.80 -8.05
N PRO A 622 -41.87 -13.63 -9.06
CA PRO A 622 -42.86 -14.16 -9.99
C PRO A 622 -43.71 -15.26 -9.33
N SER A 623 -44.93 -15.46 -9.83
CA SER A 623 -45.89 -16.48 -9.34
C SER A 623 -45.44 -17.94 -9.59
N THR A 624 -44.29 -18.12 -10.20
CA THR A 624 -43.68 -19.42 -10.48
C THR A 624 -42.87 -19.92 -9.31
N VAL A 625 -42.41 -19.04 -8.42
CA VAL A 625 -41.73 -19.42 -7.18
C VAL A 625 -42.69 -20.22 -6.29
N LYS A 626 -42.24 -21.42 -5.90
CA LYS A 626 -42.98 -22.36 -5.03
C LYS A 626 -42.34 -22.49 -3.66
N GLU A 627 -41.03 -22.31 -3.57
CA GLU A 627 -40.29 -22.33 -2.32
C GLU A 627 -39.53 -21.03 -2.14
N MET A 628 -39.70 -20.39 -0.99
CA MET A 628 -39.03 -19.14 -0.63
C MET A 628 -38.43 -19.26 0.78
N TYR A 629 -37.13 -19.02 0.90
CA TYR A 629 -36.39 -19.07 2.17
C TYR A 629 -35.81 -17.69 2.46
N LEU A 630 -36.16 -17.11 3.61
CA LEU A 630 -35.64 -15.85 4.12
C LEU A 630 -34.86 -16.15 5.40
N PHE A 631 -33.69 -15.52 5.61
CA PHE A 631 -32.84 -15.83 6.78
C PHE A 631 -32.63 -14.66 7.74
N LYS A 632 -32.23 -13.48 7.27
CA LYS A 632 -31.94 -12.30 8.12
C LYS A 632 -32.76 -11.08 7.67
N GLY A 633 -33.22 -10.27 8.63
CA GLY A 633 -33.75 -8.93 8.36
C GLY A 633 -35.23 -8.81 8.02
N VAL A 634 -36.04 -9.85 8.28
CA VAL A 634 -37.46 -9.91 7.87
C VAL A 634 -38.42 -9.10 8.77
N ASN A 635 -37.94 -8.59 9.91
CA ASN A 635 -38.78 -7.91 10.91
C ASN A 635 -39.64 -6.77 10.33
N ASN A 636 -40.97 -6.97 10.31
CA ASN A 636 -42.05 -6.01 10.01
C ASN A 636 -41.98 -5.23 8.68
N GLN A 637 -41.16 -5.65 7.70
CA GLN A 637 -40.95 -4.90 6.44
C GLN A 637 -41.58 -5.52 5.18
N ILE A 638 -42.26 -6.66 5.28
CA ILE A 638 -42.94 -7.25 4.12
C ILE A 638 -44.34 -6.63 3.99
N GLN A 639 -44.49 -5.71 3.02
CA GLN A 639 -45.80 -5.17 2.67
C GLN A 639 -46.70 -6.23 1.99
N PRO A 640 -48.03 -6.16 2.18
CA PRO A 640 -48.97 -7.04 1.48
C PRO A 640 -48.76 -7.05 -0.04
N GLY A 641 -48.74 -8.24 -0.64
CA GLY A 641 -48.56 -8.44 -2.08
C GLY A 641 -47.11 -8.45 -2.58
N ILE A 642 -46.10 -8.36 -1.70
CA ILE A 642 -44.69 -8.60 -2.07
C ILE A 642 -44.44 -10.10 -2.31
N ILE A 643 -44.96 -10.95 -1.43
CA ILE A 643 -44.89 -12.41 -1.54
C ILE A 643 -46.14 -12.88 -2.31
N PRO A 644 -46.00 -13.53 -3.49
CA PRO A 644 -47.14 -14.05 -4.23
C PRO A 644 -47.80 -15.25 -3.53
N ASP A 645 -49.12 -15.38 -3.67
CA ASP A 645 -49.91 -16.51 -3.14
C ASP A 645 -49.52 -17.89 -3.72
N SER A 646 -48.69 -17.90 -4.75
CA SER A 646 -48.20 -19.11 -5.40
C SER A 646 -47.17 -19.90 -4.59
N ILE A 647 -46.58 -19.28 -3.56
CA ILE A 647 -45.54 -19.88 -2.73
C ILE A 647 -46.16 -20.95 -1.82
N LYS A 648 -45.68 -22.18 -1.94
CA LYS A 648 -46.12 -23.35 -1.17
C LYS A 648 -45.32 -23.55 0.11
N ILE A 649 -44.03 -23.26 0.06
CA ILE A 649 -43.11 -23.36 1.18
C ILE A 649 -42.51 -21.98 1.39
N LEU A 650 -42.84 -21.36 2.52
CA LEU A 650 -42.23 -20.11 2.99
C LEU A 650 -41.55 -20.42 4.32
N ASN A 651 -40.23 -20.27 4.36
CA ASN A 651 -39.42 -20.43 5.56
C ASN A 651 -38.75 -19.08 5.87
N ILE A 652 -38.84 -18.61 7.11
CA ILE A 652 -38.40 -17.28 7.57
C ILE A 652 -37.55 -17.42 8.82
#